data_AF-A0A0G3BMK4-F1
#
_entry.id   AF-A0A0G3BMK4-F1
#
_cell.length_a   1.000
_cell.length_b   1.000
_cell.length_c   1.000
_cell.angle_alpha   90.00
_cell.angle_beta   90.00
_cell.angle_gamma   90.00
#
_symmetry.space_group_name_H-M   'P 1'
#
loop_
_entity.id
_entity.type
_entity.pdbx_description
1 polymer ?
#
loop_
_entity_poly.entity_id
_entity_poly.type
_entity_poly.pdbx_seq_one_letter_code
_entity_poly.pdbx_strand_id
1 'polypeptide(L)'
;MTPADTPPQLSPISATLTALFMATALTGCGGGNKDGQPSDSAAMAETTQTSTATSAEESTEALAATPVSGGWVKIANEQDRFVIQGSRVVRYGAGSTWIEKTVSGDGWCTNPFFGRDPLAGTVKQCQVQQAAPAPTPAPAPAPTPAPGSWVKIANEQDRFAVQGSRVVRYGAGSTWIEKTVSGDGWCTTPFFGRDPLVGTFKQCQVRVEGPTPAPAPTPAPTPAPTPAPAPTPPGSDGSQLWSAPSTWGGTLPPAGATVVIPAGKVITLDANTPPLGHLQIDGTLRFARQNVALTAASIDVTGALEIGTAAAPYTQRATITLTGAPRTPNDGVSRGLNVSGGRLEIYGAVPQPVWTKLGDHATAGATTLRLKDSTTGWRSGDTIAIAPTDFYGQTETERLTLSGATGTQLSLSTPLAKSRWGKLQYITHNGMSLTEDPGYVPPATPAPTELDERAAVGNLSRNIVIQAPDDEAWRNSGYGVHVMIMNLASKVVVDGVEIRRAGQAGALGRYPFHWHMLSYNTQGQVLGDALGHVIRNSSIWNSSQRCIVIHGTNGVQVLNNICQDIAGHAYFLEDAVERRNVFDGNLALKMRAPPAARRLQVHEGVVHEGGPSGFWLTNPDNIVRNNLAGDAEGTGLWMAFPPRPLGLSASVPLRPDRMAHGVFENNTGHSARASGILLEHAPIDAAGNVQPNYYIPTSTGTDGGPELQFTLKRITSYKNNGGAYRNRARGPQYVEWVTADNAGIHFSGAVQNGNLTRALVVGTSLNNPTPYPSNDPSAAFASYHSTLNLFSNTVVNFPFADGRPSGVFKTDDYYITAVDKGPVRNPNNRLINSSAGYRTLPPHLDGQPLNRRHWTLAGALWDPHGYWGPRGNYWVVDVPFLTTGANCQPVAPAGRNSVSCNGEFYGVENYNTDFDNRDYMFMSPIEATRLDAAGNTIGTWAIADGNVSTFLGHMRHFAARTGGRYVLRFPERPLPRYFEASITNVYRATDSFILAVSFDGSLNATGYLTSSGNRREPRNWAPGDRPDIVRRFSPANSYAEMQASSGNLIWQDRANNLVWIKVQGGLTVQGGPTNSDQDLYRTYGLLLYPR
;
A
#
# COMPACT_ATOMS: atom_id res chain seq x y z
N MET A 1 -34.41 -50.94 49.71
CA MET A 1 -35.37 -51.75 48.95
C MET A 1 -35.75 -50.97 47.70
N THR A 2 -35.69 -51.61 46.54
CA THR A 2 -36.12 -51.13 45.21
C THR A 2 -37.63 -51.36 45.01
N PRO A 3 -38.24 -50.96 43.87
CA PRO A 3 -38.02 -49.82 42.96
C PRO A 3 -39.31 -48.91 42.96
N ALA A 4 -39.59 -47.94 42.09
CA ALA A 4 -39.13 -47.63 40.74
C ALA A 4 -39.42 -46.14 40.41
N ASP A 5 -38.63 -45.55 39.49
CA ASP A 5 -39.16 -44.66 38.44
C ASP A 5 -38.10 -44.39 37.35
N THR A 6 -38.54 -44.33 36.10
CA THR A 6 -37.70 -43.99 34.92
C THR A 6 -37.67 -42.48 34.67
N PRO A 7 -36.49 -41.86 34.46
CA PRO A 7 -36.41 -40.45 34.07
C PRO A 7 -36.46 -40.26 32.54
N PRO A 8 -37.11 -39.18 32.04
CA PRO A 8 -36.94 -38.70 30.66
C PRO A 8 -35.71 -37.78 30.51
N GLN A 9 -35.46 -37.32 29.29
CA GLN A 9 -34.25 -36.62 28.84
C GLN A 9 -33.95 -35.30 29.58
N LEU A 10 -32.65 -35.04 29.80
CA LEU A 10 -32.08 -33.69 29.93
C LEU A 10 -30.81 -33.56 29.07
N SER A 11 -30.67 -32.42 28.41
CA SER A 11 -29.53 -32.05 27.57
C SER A 11 -28.36 -31.48 28.39
N PRO A 12 -27.09 -31.82 28.07
CA PRO A 12 -25.94 -31.17 28.69
C PRO A 12 -25.43 -29.99 27.86
N ILE A 13 -25.34 -28.82 28.50
CA ILE A 13 -24.54 -27.69 28.02
C ILE A 13 -23.07 -27.98 28.38
N SER A 14 -22.21 -28.17 27.37
CA SER A 14 -20.78 -27.87 27.41
C SER A 14 -20.14 -28.15 26.06
N ALA A 15 -19.63 -27.13 25.39
CA ALA A 15 -18.77 -27.27 24.21
C ALA A 15 -17.55 -26.35 24.36
N THR A 16 -16.40 -26.94 24.64
CA THR A 16 -15.10 -26.28 24.69
C THR A 16 -14.71 -25.75 23.32
N LEU A 17 -14.37 -24.45 23.26
CA LEU A 17 -14.01 -23.77 22.03
C LEU A 17 -12.53 -24.00 21.69
N THR A 18 -12.21 -25.09 20.98
CA THR A 18 -10.87 -25.32 20.43
C THR A 18 -10.78 -24.71 19.04
N ALA A 19 -10.08 -23.58 18.89
CA ALA A 19 -9.95 -22.88 17.61
C ALA A 19 -9.08 -23.68 16.62
N LEU A 20 -9.70 -24.19 15.56
CA LEU A 20 -9.01 -24.85 14.45
C LEU A 20 -8.77 -23.84 13.32
N PHE A 21 -7.53 -23.36 13.18
CA PHE A 21 -7.11 -22.64 11.98
C PHE A 21 -7.04 -23.63 10.80
N MET A 22 -7.88 -23.45 9.79
CA MET A 22 -7.68 -24.06 8.46
C MET A 22 -7.29 -22.98 7.46
N ALA A 23 -6.19 -23.22 6.75
CA ALA A 23 -5.76 -22.44 5.61
C ALA A 23 -6.34 -23.03 4.32
N THR A 24 -6.92 -22.19 3.46
CA THR A 24 -7.37 -22.54 2.12
C THR A 24 -6.75 -21.62 1.06
N ALA A 25 -5.53 -21.96 0.64
CA ALA A 25 -4.94 -21.48 -0.61
C ALA A 25 -3.67 -22.29 -0.95
N LEU A 26 -3.55 -22.68 -2.24
CA LEU A 26 -2.33 -22.89 -3.06
C LEU A 26 -2.37 -24.14 -3.96
N THR A 27 -3.07 -24.00 -5.08
CA THR A 27 -2.60 -24.47 -6.39
C THR A 27 -2.27 -23.21 -7.21
N GLY A 28 -1.29 -23.18 -8.11
CA GLY A 28 -0.14 -24.05 -8.33
C GLY A 28 0.83 -23.34 -9.28
N CYS A 29 2.14 -23.62 -9.18
CA CYS A 29 3.13 -23.22 -10.19
C CYS A 29 3.77 -24.48 -10.75
N GLY A 30 3.25 -24.92 -11.90
CA GLY A 30 3.69 -26.12 -12.60
C GLY A 30 3.55 -25.94 -14.10
N GLY A 31 4.51 -25.25 -14.71
CA GLY A 31 4.59 -25.12 -16.17
C GLY A 31 5.02 -26.46 -16.77
N GLY A 32 4.09 -27.16 -17.42
CA GLY A 32 4.34 -28.48 -18.00
C GLY A 32 3.57 -28.66 -19.30
N ASN A 33 4.09 -28.10 -20.39
CA ASN A 33 3.49 -28.23 -21.72
C ASN A 33 3.60 -29.69 -22.19
N LYS A 34 2.46 -30.37 -22.37
CA LYS A 34 2.34 -31.61 -23.12
C LYS A 34 1.00 -31.61 -23.83
N ASP A 35 1.02 -31.61 -25.16
CA ASP A 35 0.23 -32.52 -25.98
C ASP A 35 0.88 -32.63 -27.36
N GLY A 36 0.81 -33.83 -27.94
CA GLY A 36 1.34 -34.11 -29.27
C GLY A 36 0.31 -33.81 -30.35
N GLN A 37 0.79 -33.47 -31.56
CA GLN A 37 -0.06 -33.31 -32.75
C GLN A 37 -0.75 -34.63 -33.14
N PRO A 38 -1.77 -34.57 -34.03
CA PRO A 38 -1.44 -34.71 -35.45
C PRO A 38 -1.73 -33.46 -36.30
N SER A 39 -1.02 -33.44 -37.43
CA SER A 39 -1.19 -32.57 -38.58
C SER A 39 -2.63 -32.30 -39.02
N ASP A 40 -2.90 -31.08 -39.47
CA ASP A 40 -3.45 -30.93 -40.82
C ASP A 40 -2.99 -29.61 -41.49
N SER A 41 -2.91 -29.65 -42.82
CA SER A 41 -2.19 -28.66 -43.63
C SER A 41 -3.10 -27.82 -44.53
N ALA A 42 -3.04 -26.50 -44.38
CA ALA A 42 -3.40 -25.52 -45.41
C ALA A 42 -2.53 -24.26 -45.18
N ALA A 43 -1.44 -24.09 -45.94
CA ALA A 43 -1.42 -23.50 -47.29
C ALA A 43 -1.68 -21.99 -47.26
N MET A 44 -0.64 -21.22 -47.60
CA MET A 44 -0.68 -19.76 -47.66
C MET A 44 -1.58 -19.26 -48.80
N ALA A 45 -2.16 -18.08 -48.61
CA ALA A 45 -2.46 -17.16 -49.69
C ALA A 45 -2.01 -15.75 -49.26
N GLU A 46 -0.82 -15.33 -49.71
CA GLU A 46 -0.48 -13.91 -49.73
C GLU A 46 -1.37 -13.21 -50.78
N THR A 47 -1.98 -12.10 -50.39
CA THR A 47 -2.57 -11.16 -51.36
C THR A 47 -1.99 -9.77 -51.11
N THR A 48 -0.83 -9.51 -51.71
CA THR A 48 -0.27 -8.16 -51.80
C THR A 48 -1.07 -7.35 -52.82
N GLN A 49 -1.78 -6.31 -52.36
CA GLN A 49 -2.11 -5.15 -53.18
C GLN A 49 -1.79 -3.85 -52.44
N THR A 50 -1.12 -2.96 -53.16
CA THR A 50 -0.58 -1.67 -52.70
C THR A 50 -1.51 -0.52 -53.03
N SER A 51 -1.54 0.49 -52.15
CA SER A 51 -2.19 1.82 -52.33
C SER A 51 -3.73 1.78 -52.41
N THR A 52 -4.48 2.78 -51.97
CA THR A 52 -4.18 4.21 -51.79
C THR A 52 -4.70 4.78 -50.46
N ALA A 53 -4.16 5.92 -50.03
CA ALA A 53 -4.70 6.68 -48.91
C ALA A 53 -6.01 7.40 -49.30
N THR A 54 -7.03 7.29 -48.44
CA THR A 54 -8.14 8.24 -48.36
C THR A 54 -8.42 8.54 -46.89
N SER A 55 -8.06 9.74 -46.47
CA SER A 55 -8.38 10.29 -45.15
C SER A 55 -9.88 10.58 -45.05
N ALA A 56 -10.53 10.01 -44.03
CA ALA A 56 -11.82 10.51 -43.53
C ALA A 56 -11.54 11.16 -42.17
N GLU A 57 -11.88 12.44 -42.04
CA GLU A 57 -11.56 13.25 -40.85
C GLU A 57 -12.52 12.91 -39.69
N GLU A 58 -11.98 12.43 -38.56
CA GLU A 58 -12.68 12.51 -37.28
C GLU A 58 -12.44 13.88 -36.64
N SER A 59 -13.53 14.54 -36.27
CA SER A 59 -13.53 15.93 -35.79
C SER A 59 -12.87 16.07 -34.41
N THR A 60 -11.71 16.72 -34.36
CA THR A 60 -11.02 17.06 -33.11
C THR A 60 -11.58 18.34 -32.48
N GLU A 61 -12.29 18.25 -31.36
CA GLU A 61 -12.46 19.41 -30.47
C GLU A 61 -11.20 19.62 -29.62
N ALA A 62 -10.71 20.85 -29.59
CA ALA A 62 -9.48 21.21 -28.90
C ALA A 62 -9.72 21.53 -27.41
N LEU A 63 -8.92 20.93 -26.53
CA LEU A 63 -8.89 21.27 -25.11
C LEU A 63 -8.60 22.76 -24.89
N ALA A 64 -9.51 23.46 -24.21
CA ALA A 64 -9.39 24.88 -23.91
C ALA A 64 -8.18 25.16 -23.00
N ALA A 65 -7.28 26.02 -23.48
CA ALA A 65 -5.97 26.21 -22.88
C ALA A 65 -6.00 27.20 -21.68
N THR A 66 -5.37 26.84 -20.55
CA THR A 66 -5.43 27.63 -19.30
C THR A 66 -4.22 28.59 -19.17
N PRO A 67 -4.42 29.91 -19.03
CA PRO A 67 -3.32 30.86 -18.91
C PRO A 67 -2.50 30.65 -17.62
N VAL A 68 -1.18 30.75 -17.74
CA VAL A 68 -0.25 30.76 -16.61
C VAL A 68 0.70 31.95 -16.75
N SER A 69 1.27 32.42 -15.64
CA SER A 69 2.07 33.66 -15.63
C SER A 69 3.31 33.57 -16.54
N GLY A 70 3.58 34.66 -17.28
CA GLY A 70 4.78 34.78 -18.11
C GLY A 70 4.62 34.43 -19.60
N GLY A 71 3.40 34.46 -20.15
CA GLY A 71 3.17 34.26 -21.60
C GLY A 71 3.23 32.80 -22.06
N TRP A 72 3.05 31.87 -21.12
CA TRP A 72 2.96 30.43 -21.39
C TRP A 72 1.61 29.91 -20.91
N VAL A 73 0.98 29.04 -21.70
CA VAL A 73 -0.37 28.53 -21.48
C VAL A 73 -0.30 27.02 -21.36
N LYS A 74 -0.92 26.43 -20.33
CA LYS A 74 -0.90 24.98 -20.13
C LYS A 74 -1.75 24.28 -21.19
N ILE A 75 -1.20 23.20 -21.74
CA ILE A 75 -1.81 22.41 -22.82
C ILE A 75 -1.98 20.91 -22.50
N ALA A 76 -1.23 20.38 -21.52
CA ALA A 76 -1.27 18.97 -21.11
C ALA A 76 -0.62 18.81 -19.72
N ASN A 77 -1.02 17.80 -18.93
CA ASN A 77 -0.23 17.31 -17.79
C ASN A 77 0.83 16.31 -18.27
N GLU A 78 1.79 15.95 -17.41
CA GLU A 78 2.67 14.81 -17.69
C GLU A 78 1.85 13.54 -17.99
N GLN A 79 2.27 12.79 -19.03
CA GLN A 79 1.57 11.67 -19.68
C GLN A 79 0.40 12.00 -20.63
N ASP A 80 -0.13 13.24 -20.64
CA ASP A 80 -1.20 13.60 -21.58
C ASP A 80 -0.68 13.83 -23.02
N ARG A 81 -1.54 13.60 -24.02
CA ARG A 81 -1.33 14.02 -25.43
C ARG A 81 -1.77 15.49 -25.60
N PHE A 82 -1.07 16.23 -26.46
CA PHE A 82 -1.45 17.59 -26.86
C PHE A 82 -1.41 17.75 -28.39
N VAL A 83 -2.11 18.76 -28.91
CA VAL A 83 -2.10 19.13 -30.34
C VAL A 83 -1.87 20.64 -30.46
N ILE A 84 -0.98 21.03 -31.37
CA ILE A 84 -0.60 22.44 -31.62
C ILE A 84 -0.93 22.82 -33.06
N GLN A 85 -1.62 23.96 -33.23
CA GLN A 85 -1.86 24.56 -34.54
C GLN A 85 -0.65 25.38 -35.01
N GLY A 86 -0.05 24.96 -36.13
CA GLY A 86 1.20 25.49 -36.66
C GLY A 86 2.42 25.14 -35.80
N SER A 87 3.59 25.66 -36.18
CA SER A 87 4.82 25.44 -35.40
C SER A 87 4.87 26.40 -34.19
N ARG A 88 5.06 25.84 -32.98
CA ARG A 88 5.22 26.60 -31.72
C ARG A 88 6.27 25.95 -30.83
N VAL A 89 6.85 26.74 -29.94
CA VAL A 89 7.66 26.21 -28.84
C VAL A 89 6.72 25.68 -27.76
N VAL A 90 6.93 24.43 -27.37
CA VAL A 90 6.26 23.75 -26.26
C VAL A 90 7.33 23.40 -25.22
N ARG A 91 7.03 23.63 -23.94
CA ARG A 91 7.93 23.30 -22.83
C ARG A 91 7.32 22.28 -21.89
N TYR A 92 8.11 21.30 -21.47
CA TYR A 92 7.75 20.22 -20.54
C TYR A 92 8.57 20.31 -19.26
N GLY A 93 7.91 20.29 -18.10
CA GLY A 93 8.59 20.54 -16.83
C GLY A 93 7.68 20.93 -15.67
N ALA A 94 8.29 21.40 -14.59
CA ALA A 94 7.61 21.83 -13.37
C ALA A 94 8.40 22.94 -12.64
N GLY A 95 7.68 23.83 -11.96
CA GLY A 95 8.29 24.96 -11.25
C GLY A 95 9.09 25.86 -12.21
N SER A 96 10.40 25.94 -12.00
CA SER A 96 11.36 26.66 -12.86
C SER A 96 12.11 25.76 -13.84
N THR A 97 11.91 24.44 -13.82
CA THR A 97 12.75 23.47 -14.56
C THR A 97 11.98 22.91 -15.75
N TRP A 98 12.40 23.25 -16.96
CA TRP A 98 11.69 22.96 -18.21
C TRP A 98 12.65 22.55 -19.33
N ILE A 99 12.20 21.65 -20.21
CA ILE A 99 12.82 21.36 -21.51
C ILE A 99 11.88 21.86 -22.59
N GLU A 100 12.40 22.67 -23.51
CA GLU A 100 11.64 23.24 -24.62
C GLU A 100 11.91 22.47 -25.92
N LYS A 101 10.87 22.31 -26.74
CA LYS A 101 10.91 21.64 -28.04
C LYS A 101 9.94 22.36 -28.98
N THR A 102 10.39 22.66 -30.20
CA THR A 102 9.48 23.14 -31.24
C THR A 102 8.66 21.98 -31.78
N VAL A 103 7.34 22.11 -31.77
CA VAL A 103 6.38 21.08 -32.21
C VAL A 103 5.42 21.69 -33.22
N SER A 104 5.04 20.89 -34.22
CA SER A 104 4.02 21.20 -35.22
C SER A 104 3.09 19.98 -35.31
N GLY A 105 1.79 20.16 -35.13
CA GLY A 105 0.84 19.03 -35.06
C GLY A 105 0.76 18.44 -33.65
N ASP A 106 0.71 17.12 -33.52
CA ASP A 106 0.50 16.43 -32.25
C ASP A 106 1.79 16.05 -31.50
N GLY A 107 1.67 15.87 -30.20
CA GLY A 107 2.79 15.52 -29.33
C GLY A 107 2.36 14.92 -27.99
N TRP A 108 3.34 14.42 -27.24
CA TRP A 108 3.12 13.74 -25.96
C TRP A 108 3.89 14.44 -24.84
N CYS A 109 3.25 14.61 -23.70
CA CYS A 109 3.83 15.33 -22.57
C CYS A 109 4.68 14.41 -21.67
N THR A 110 5.75 13.84 -22.24
CA THR A 110 6.49 12.73 -21.61
C THR A 110 8.00 12.84 -21.75
N ASN A 111 8.72 12.20 -20.81
CA ASN A 111 10.18 12.12 -20.83
C ASN A 111 10.75 11.61 -22.18
N PRO A 112 10.20 10.56 -22.84
CA PRO A 112 10.68 10.13 -24.15
C PRO A 112 10.44 11.16 -25.26
N PHE A 113 9.29 11.86 -25.27
CA PHE A 113 8.98 12.83 -26.32
C PHE A 113 9.88 14.09 -26.23
N PHE A 114 10.26 14.50 -25.03
CA PHE A 114 11.20 15.60 -24.78
C PHE A 114 12.66 15.13 -24.59
N GLY A 115 12.93 13.84 -24.75
CA GLY A 115 14.27 13.23 -24.80
C GLY A 115 14.97 12.94 -23.46
N ARG A 116 14.47 13.47 -22.34
CA ARG A 116 14.94 13.20 -20.96
C ARG A 116 13.95 13.73 -19.93
N ASP A 117 14.07 13.31 -18.67
CA ASP A 117 13.32 13.93 -17.57
C ASP A 117 13.99 15.26 -17.15
N PRO A 118 13.29 16.41 -17.19
CA PRO A 118 13.84 17.67 -16.69
C PRO A 118 13.95 17.71 -15.15
N LEU A 119 13.15 16.93 -14.43
CA LEU A 119 13.07 16.98 -12.97
C LEU A 119 12.54 15.66 -12.39
N ALA A 120 13.42 14.66 -12.32
CA ALA A 120 13.10 13.31 -11.85
C ALA A 120 12.45 13.33 -10.45
N GLY A 121 11.39 12.53 -10.26
CA GLY A 121 10.62 12.47 -9.02
C GLY A 121 9.64 13.63 -8.80
N THR A 122 9.53 14.58 -9.73
CA THR A 122 8.53 15.66 -9.71
C THR A 122 7.52 15.50 -10.85
N VAL A 123 6.23 15.73 -10.57
CA VAL A 123 5.15 15.73 -11.57
C VAL A 123 5.27 16.98 -12.45
N LYS A 124 5.26 16.78 -13.76
CA LYS A 124 5.49 17.80 -14.79
C LYS A 124 4.20 18.11 -15.57
N GLN A 125 4.28 19.07 -16.47
CA GLN A 125 3.21 19.46 -17.39
C GLN A 125 3.80 20.07 -18.66
N CYS A 126 2.97 20.27 -19.69
CA CYS A 126 3.36 20.91 -20.93
C CYS A 126 2.65 22.25 -21.12
N GLN A 127 3.39 23.22 -21.66
CA GLN A 127 2.90 24.58 -21.91
C GLN A 127 3.34 25.08 -23.29
N VAL A 128 2.51 25.87 -23.97
CA VAL A 128 2.81 26.53 -25.25
C VAL A 128 2.94 28.04 -25.05
N GLN A 129 3.78 28.70 -25.85
CA GLN A 129 3.99 30.15 -25.76
C GLN A 129 2.86 30.93 -26.47
N GLN A 130 2.35 31.99 -25.84
CA GLN A 130 1.24 32.82 -26.33
C GLN A 130 1.73 34.18 -26.82
N ALA A 131 1.20 34.65 -27.95
CA ALA A 131 1.47 35.98 -28.51
C ALA A 131 0.53 37.05 -27.91
N ALA A 132 1.04 38.26 -27.69
CA ALA A 132 0.31 39.33 -27.00
C ALA A 132 -0.54 40.22 -27.94
N PRO A 133 -1.75 40.64 -27.54
CA PRO A 133 -2.55 41.65 -28.24
C PRO A 133 -2.29 43.10 -27.77
N ALA A 134 -2.65 44.09 -28.60
CA ALA A 134 -2.32 45.51 -28.41
C ALA A 134 -3.36 46.33 -27.58
N PRO A 135 -3.00 47.48 -26.97
CA PRO A 135 -3.85 48.20 -26.00
C PRO A 135 -4.39 49.58 -26.45
N THR A 136 -5.45 50.06 -25.76
CA THR A 136 -6.00 51.44 -25.78
C THR A 136 -6.64 51.78 -24.38
N PRO A 137 -7.00 53.04 -24.01
CA PRO A 137 -6.41 53.70 -22.82
C PRO A 137 -7.33 54.00 -21.60
N ALA A 138 -6.72 54.52 -20.51
CA ALA A 138 -7.24 54.65 -19.13
C ALA A 138 -7.93 56.00 -18.76
N PRO A 139 -8.44 56.17 -17.52
CA PRO A 139 -7.66 56.81 -16.43
C PRO A 139 -7.87 56.26 -14.98
N ALA A 140 -7.06 56.73 -14.01
CA ALA A 140 -6.91 56.23 -12.62
C ALA A 140 -7.04 57.34 -11.51
N PRO A 141 -6.94 57.03 -10.19
CA PRO A 141 -5.69 57.38 -9.45
C PRO A 141 -5.27 56.47 -8.25
N ALA A 142 -4.10 56.79 -7.65
CA ALA A 142 -3.22 56.02 -6.73
C ALA A 142 -2.85 56.85 -5.43
N PRO A 143 -1.76 56.67 -4.61
CA PRO A 143 -0.55 55.79 -4.65
C PRO A 143 0.00 55.20 -3.28
N THR A 144 1.09 54.40 -3.34
CA THR A 144 1.95 53.90 -2.21
C THR A 144 3.41 53.78 -2.72
N PRO A 145 4.51 53.98 -1.93
CA PRO A 145 5.86 54.18 -2.49
C PRO A 145 6.53 52.93 -3.11
N ALA A 146 7.41 53.17 -4.09
CA ALA A 146 8.03 52.13 -4.91
C ALA A 146 9.18 51.37 -4.21
N PRO A 147 9.30 50.04 -4.40
CA PRO A 147 10.42 49.26 -3.86
C PRO A 147 11.70 49.45 -4.69
N GLY A 148 12.81 49.78 -4.02
CA GLY A 148 14.16 49.78 -4.61
C GLY A 148 14.60 48.39 -5.10
N SER A 149 15.45 48.36 -6.13
CA SER A 149 15.85 47.13 -6.84
C SER A 149 17.09 46.47 -6.23
N TRP A 150 17.27 45.19 -6.51
CA TRP A 150 18.41 44.38 -6.04
C TRP A 150 19.33 44.01 -7.21
N VAL A 151 20.59 44.38 -7.12
CA VAL A 151 21.61 44.17 -8.18
C VAL A 151 22.65 43.18 -7.68
N LYS A 152 22.99 42.16 -8.48
CA LYS A 152 24.02 41.17 -8.14
C LYS A 152 25.41 41.83 -8.09
N ILE A 153 26.18 41.49 -7.05
CA ILE A 153 27.55 42.01 -6.83
C ILE A 153 28.64 40.93 -6.71
N ALA A 154 28.29 39.67 -6.41
CA ALA A 154 29.24 38.55 -6.30
C ALA A 154 28.52 37.20 -6.42
N ASN A 155 29.23 36.13 -6.84
CA ASN A 155 28.77 34.76 -6.65
C ASN A 155 29.17 34.25 -5.25
N GLU A 156 28.65 33.09 -4.83
CA GLU A 156 29.12 32.42 -3.62
C GLU A 156 30.63 32.12 -3.69
N GLN A 157 31.33 32.32 -2.56
CA GLN A 157 32.81 32.33 -2.40
C GLN A 157 33.54 33.56 -2.94
N ASP A 158 32.93 34.39 -3.80
CA ASP A 158 33.57 35.61 -4.28
C ASP A 158 33.61 36.72 -3.21
N ARG A 159 34.56 37.64 -3.37
CA ARG A 159 34.67 38.88 -2.57
C ARG A 159 33.91 40.02 -3.26
N PHE A 160 33.29 40.91 -2.50
CA PHE A 160 32.60 42.10 -3.01
C PHE A 160 32.97 43.36 -2.25
N ALA A 161 32.72 44.52 -2.84
CA ALA A 161 32.90 45.84 -2.22
C ALA A 161 31.64 46.69 -2.41
N VAL A 162 31.23 47.45 -1.39
CA VAL A 162 30.13 48.43 -1.48
C VAL A 162 30.56 49.81 -0.98
N GLN A 163 30.20 50.86 -1.73
CA GLN A 163 30.52 52.23 -1.36
C GLN A 163 29.52 52.80 -0.34
N GLY A 164 30.04 53.23 0.81
CA GLY A 164 29.26 53.63 1.96
C GLY A 164 28.50 52.46 2.60
N SER A 165 27.62 52.76 3.55
CA SER A 165 26.76 51.75 4.16
C SER A 165 25.63 51.36 3.21
N ARG A 166 25.49 50.05 2.92
CA ARG A 166 24.49 49.49 2.01
C ARG A 166 23.96 48.17 2.55
N VAL A 167 22.68 47.87 2.27
CA VAL A 167 22.11 46.54 2.57
C VAL A 167 22.48 45.58 1.44
N VAL A 168 23.12 44.47 1.81
CA VAL A 168 23.51 43.37 0.92
C VAL A 168 22.80 42.10 1.37
N ARG A 169 22.32 41.28 0.43
CA ARG A 169 21.68 39.99 0.71
C ARG A 169 22.40 38.82 0.07
N TYR A 170 22.51 37.71 0.79
CA TYR A 170 23.10 36.43 0.36
C TYR A 170 22.02 35.36 0.30
N GLY A 171 21.97 34.60 -0.80
CA GLY A 171 20.93 33.59 -1.01
C GLY A 171 20.71 33.20 -2.47
N ALA A 172 19.58 32.54 -2.73
CA ALA A 172 19.15 32.12 -4.07
C ALA A 172 17.61 31.97 -4.12
N GLY A 173 17.01 32.15 -5.31
CA GLY A 173 15.56 32.04 -5.48
C GLY A 173 14.79 33.07 -4.63
N SER A 174 13.91 32.59 -3.76
CA SER A 174 13.14 33.40 -2.81
C SER A 174 13.76 33.49 -1.41
N THR A 175 14.83 32.73 -1.10
CA THR A 175 15.38 32.62 0.25
C THR A 175 16.69 33.39 0.37
N TRP A 176 16.69 34.43 1.21
CA TRP A 176 17.79 35.39 1.36
C TRP A 176 18.02 35.79 2.81
N ILE A 177 19.27 36.07 3.17
CA ILE A 177 19.67 36.71 4.43
C ILE A 177 20.28 38.06 4.10
N GLU A 178 19.74 39.12 4.70
CA GLU A 178 20.21 40.50 4.50
C GLU A 178 21.15 40.94 5.63
N LYS A 179 22.16 41.74 5.29
CA LYS A 179 23.15 42.30 6.21
C LYS A 179 23.60 43.67 5.70
N THR A 180 23.67 44.66 6.59
CA THR A 180 24.24 45.97 6.25
C THR A 180 25.77 45.89 6.26
N VAL A 181 26.41 46.31 5.17
CA VAL A 181 27.87 46.24 4.95
C VAL A 181 28.38 47.63 4.56
N SER A 182 29.61 47.96 4.96
CA SER A 182 30.33 49.17 4.54
C SER A 182 31.74 48.76 4.10
N GLY A 183 32.12 49.04 2.85
CA GLY A 183 33.39 48.58 2.29
C GLY A 183 33.34 47.12 1.82
N ASP A 184 34.40 46.35 2.08
CA ASP A 184 34.58 45.00 1.55
C ASP A 184 33.87 43.91 2.37
N GLY A 185 33.41 42.86 1.68
CA GLY A 185 32.78 41.69 2.26
C GLY A 185 33.04 40.41 1.46
N TRP A 186 32.66 39.27 2.04
CA TRP A 186 32.76 37.96 1.40
C TRP A 186 31.37 37.37 1.19
N CYS A 187 31.12 36.78 0.02
CA CYS A 187 29.84 36.20 -0.32
C CYS A 187 29.73 34.75 0.17
N THR A 188 29.76 34.55 1.48
CA THR A 188 29.87 33.22 2.11
C THR A 188 29.02 33.07 3.36
N THR A 189 28.59 31.83 3.63
CA THR A 189 27.85 31.44 4.85
C THR A 189 28.49 31.97 6.15
N PRO A 190 29.82 31.90 6.38
CA PRO A 190 30.43 32.49 7.57
C PRO A 190 30.28 34.01 7.68
N PHE A 191 30.29 34.75 6.55
CA PHE A 191 30.14 36.21 6.56
C PHE A 191 28.69 36.64 6.85
N PHE A 192 27.70 35.86 6.43
CA PHE A 192 26.26 36.11 6.69
C PHE A 192 25.70 35.32 7.89
N GLY A 193 26.51 34.50 8.56
CA GLY A 193 26.23 33.84 9.85
C GLY A 193 25.52 32.49 9.79
N ARG A 194 24.81 32.16 8.69
CA ARG A 194 24.18 30.85 8.45
C ARG A 194 23.87 30.67 6.96
N ASP A 195 23.72 29.42 6.51
CA ASP A 195 23.33 29.14 5.13
C ASP A 195 21.81 29.35 4.96
N PRO A 196 21.35 30.24 4.06
CA PRO A 196 19.91 30.42 3.80
C PRO A 196 19.28 29.24 3.06
N LEU A 197 20.05 28.42 2.33
CA LEU A 197 19.54 27.34 1.50
C LEU A 197 20.62 26.27 1.26
N VAL A 198 20.77 25.36 2.22
CA VAL A 198 21.80 24.30 2.24
C VAL A 198 21.74 23.45 0.96
N GLY A 199 22.91 23.17 0.37
CA GLY A 199 23.04 22.36 -0.85
C GLY A 199 22.75 23.11 -2.15
N THR A 200 22.42 24.40 -2.09
CA THR A 200 22.19 25.26 -3.28
C THR A 200 23.32 26.30 -3.42
N PHE A 201 23.75 26.56 -4.67
CA PHE A 201 24.73 27.61 -4.98
C PHE A 201 24.08 29.01 -4.88
N LYS A 202 24.72 29.91 -4.14
CA LYS A 202 24.17 31.22 -3.74
C LYS A 202 24.90 32.39 -4.42
N GLN A 203 24.41 33.60 -4.19
CA GLN A 203 25.04 34.83 -4.67
C GLN A 203 24.72 36.01 -3.74
N CYS A 204 25.42 37.13 -3.93
CA CYS A 204 25.21 38.35 -3.15
C CYS A 204 24.66 39.48 -4.03
N GLN A 205 23.73 40.26 -3.48
CA GLN A 205 23.08 41.37 -4.16
C GLN A 205 22.99 42.61 -3.26
N VAL A 206 23.21 43.81 -3.79
CA VAL A 206 23.06 45.10 -3.08
C VAL A 206 21.74 45.79 -3.44
N ARG A 207 21.15 46.50 -2.48
CA ARG A 207 19.96 47.33 -2.71
C ARG A 207 20.32 48.68 -3.31
N VAL A 208 19.57 49.12 -4.33
CA VAL A 208 19.74 50.43 -4.99
C VAL A 208 18.40 51.18 -5.00
N GLU A 209 18.44 52.46 -4.64
CA GLU A 209 17.25 53.33 -4.53
C GLU A 209 17.14 54.29 -5.73
N GLY A 210 15.91 54.64 -6.12
CA GLY A 210 15.60 55.51 -7.25
C GLY A 210 15.31 56.97 -6.84
N PRO A 211 15.34 57.94 -7.79
CA PRO A 211 15.25 59.36 -7.49
C PRO A 211 13.84 59.82 -7.09
N THR A 212 13.79 60.81 -6.20
CA THR A 212 12.57 61.28 -5.49
C THR A 212 11.91 62.51 -6.15
N PRO A 213 10.57 62.55 -6.35
CA PRO A 213 9.84 63.77 -6.73
C PRO A 213 9.47 64.68 -5.55
N ALA A 214 9.27 65.97 -5.83
CA ALA A 214 9.00 67.03 -4.85
C ALA A 214 7.51 67.07 -4.37
N PRO A 215 7.21 67.70 -3.20
CA PRO A 215 5.92 67.54 -2.51
C PRO A 215 4.82 68.54 -2.90
N ALA A 216 3.56 68.15 -2.64
CA ALA A 216 2.35 68.97 -2.78
C ALA A 216 1.52 68.93 -1.46
N PRO A 217 0.62 69.91 -1.19
CA PRO A 217 0.24 70.30 0.17
C PRO A 217 -0.88 69.48 0.84
N THR A 218 -1.00 69.69 2.16
CA THR A 218 -1.73 68.89 3.15
C THR A 218 -3.27 68.93 3.05
N PRO A 219 -3.99 67.78 3.21
CA PRO A 219 -5.45 67.74 3.30
C PRO A 219 -6.03 67.96 4.71
N ALA A 220 -7.30 68.37 4.77
CA ALA A 220 -8.11 68.50 5.99
C ALA A 220 -8.75 67.15 6.42
N PRO A 221 -9.30 67.01 7.65
CA PRO A 221 -9.51 65.70 8.29
C PRO A 221 -10.74 64.90 7.82
N THR A 222 -10.61 63.58 7.93
CA THR A 222 -11.53 62.54 7.42
C THR A 222 -12.75 62.26 8.33
N PRO A 223 -13.95 61.99 7.78
CA PRO A 223 -15.10 61.47 8.54
C PRO A 223 -15.00 59.96 8.87
N ALA A 224 -15.83 59.50 9.81
CA ALA A 224 -15.88 58.12 10.32
C ALA A 224 -16.29 57.06 9.26
N PRO A 225 -15.91 55.78 9.42
CA PRO A 225 -16.06 54.75 8.38
C PRO A 225 -17.49 54.24 8.18
N THR A 226 -17.84 53.97 6.92
CA THR A 226 -19.13 53.41 6.49
C THR A 226 -19.24 51.90 6.76
N PRO A 227 -20.42 51.37 7.15
CA PRO A 227 -20.63 49.93 7.35
C PRO A 227 -20.52 49.11 6.05
N ALA A 228 -20.31 47.80 6.20
CA ALA A 228 -20.30 46.84 5.09
C ALA A 228 -21.63 46.84 4.29
N PRO A 229 -21.61 46.57 2.98
CA PRO A 229 -22.82 46.58 2.16
C PRO A 229 -23.82 45.52 2.63
N ALA A 230 -25.08 45.92 2.74
CA ALA A 230 -26.18 45.03 3.07
C ALA A 230 -26.34 43.92 2.00
N PRO A 231 -26.82 42.72 2.37
CA PRO A 231 -27.08 41.66 1.39
C PRO A 231 -28.08 42.16 0.34
N THR A 232 -27.80 41.87 -0.93
CA THR A 232 -28.70 42.22 -2.04
C THR A 232 -30.06 41.57 -1.80
N PRO A 233 -31.19 42.30 -1.93
CA PRO A 233 -32.51 41.72 -1.74
C PRO A 233 -32.75 40.53 -2.69
N PRO A 234 -33.44 39.47 -2.23
CA PRO A 234 -33.82 38.36 -3.09
C PRO A 234 -34.58 38.86 -4.34
N GLY A 235 -34.19 38.39 -5.53
CA GLY A 235 -34.82 38.75 -6.82
C GLY A 235 -34.16 39.93 -7.58
N SER A 236 -33.09 40.53 -7.04
CA SER A 236 -32.36 41.63 -7.68
C SER A 236 -31.39 41.21 -8.82
N ASP A 237 -31.18 39.91 -9.01
CA ASP A 237 -30.34 39.29 -10.05
C ASP A 237 -31.14 38.71 -11.23
N GLY A 238 -32.44 39.01 -11.29
CA GLY A 238 -33.37 38.44 -12.28
C GLY A 238 -33.87 37.02 -11.94
N SER A 239 -33.49 36.46 -10.79
CA SER A 239 -34.06 35.18 -10.31
C SER A 239 -35.49 35.34 -9.79
N GLN A 240 -36.30 34.30 -9.98
CA GLN A 240 -37.65 34.20 -9.43
C GLN A 240 -37.59 33.67 -8.00
N LEU A 241 -38.41 34.18 -7.07
CA LEU A 241 -38.44 33.68 -5.69
C LEU A 241 -39.29 32.44 -5.58
N TRP A 242 -38.83 31.43 -4.83
CA TRP A 242 -39.62 30.22 -4.56
C TRP A 242 -40.91 30.58 -3.82
N SER A 243 -40.85 31.51 -2.86
CA SER A 243 -41.98 31.98 -2.05
C SER A 243 -43.04 32.77 -2.83
N ALA A 244 -42.74 33.24 -4.04
CA ALA A 244 -43.66 34.04 -4.85
C ALA A 244 -44.62 33.12 -5.65
N PRO A 245 -45.96 33.23 -5.47
CA PRO A 245 -46.90 32.39 -6.23
C PRO A 245 -46.85 32.62 -7.75
N SER A 246 -46.41 33.79 -8.20
CA SER A 246 -46.22 34.12 -9.62
C SER A 246 -45.14 33.28 -10.32
N THR A 247 -44.13 32.80 -9.58
CA THR A 247 -43.11 31.84 -10.06
C THR A 247 -43.75 30.53 -10.58
N TRP A 248 -44.89 30.18 -9.98
CA TRP A 248 -45.60 28.90 -10.13
C TRP A 248 -46.99 29.04 -10.80
N GLY A 249 -47.27 30.18 -11.45
CA GLY A 249 -48.53 30.39 -12.17
C GLY A 249 -49.73 30.78 -11.30
N GLY A 250 -49.51 31.17 -10.04
CA GLY A 250 -50.54 31.75 -9.16
C GLY A 250 -50.63 31.13 -7.77
N THR A 251 -50.13 29.90 -7.59
CA THR A 251 -50.20 29.15 -6.33
C THR A 251 -48.89 28.38 -6.09
N LEU A 252 -48.39 28.38 -4.85
CA LEU A 252 -47.20 27.60 -4.48
C LEU A 252 -47.42 26.09 -4.66
N PRO A 253 -46.39 25.30 -5.01
CA PRO A 253 -46.52 23.85 -5.13
C PRO A 253 -46.97 23.22 -3.80
N PRO A 254 -48.05 22.41 -3.78
CA PRO A 254 -48.50 21.73 -2.56
C PRO A 254 -47.61 20.52 -2.21
N ALA A 255 -47.82 19.95 -1.02
CA ALA A 255 -47.18 18.69 -0.64
C ALA A 255 -47.55 17.56 -1.63
N GLY A 256 -46.59 16.69 -1.94
CA GLY A 256 -46.70 15.61 -2.92
C GLY A 256 -46.62 16.05 -4.39
N ALA A 257 -46.58 17.36 -4.70
CA ALA A 257 -46.50 17.84 -6.07
C ALA A 257 -45.19 17.45 -6.76
N THR A 258 -45.27 17.01 -8.01
CA THR A 258 -44.11 17.01 -8.92
C THR A 258 -43.84 18.43 -9.38
N VAL A 259 -42.62 18.90 -9.17
CA VAL A 259 -42.18 20.25 -9.49
C VAL A 259 -41.08 20.18 -10.54
N VAL A 260 -41.23 20.94 -11.62
CA VAL A 260 -40.20 21.12 -12.64
C VAL A 260 -39.73 22.57 -12.59
N ILE A 261 -38.42 22.78 -12.60
CA ILE A 261 -37.78 24.08 -12.82
C ILE A 261 -37.24 24.06 -14.27
N PRO A 262 -37.95 24.65 -15.25
CA PRO A 262 -37.58 24.54 -16.66
C PRO A 262 -36.22 25.17 -16.98
N ALA A 263 -35.59 24.67 -18.04
CA ALA A 263 -34.36 25.23 -18.58
C ALA A 263 -34.47 26.75 -18.81
N GLY A 264 -33.40 27.48 -18.49
CA GLY A 264 -33.36 28.94 -18.57
C GLY A 264 -34.02 29.69 -17.40
N LYS A 265 -34.82 29.04 -16.54
CA LYS A 265 -35.28 29.67 -15.29
C LYS A 265 -34.23 29.58 -14.19
N VAL A 266 -34.04 30.68 -13.45
CA VAL A 266 -33.29 30.70 -12.18
C VAL A 266 -34.29 30.96 -11.05
N ILE A 267 -34.42 30.02 -10.12
CA ILE A 267 -35.28 30.14 -8.93
C ILE A 267 -34.39 30.20 -7.69
N THR A 268 -34.62 31.21 -6.85
CA THR A 268 -33.98 31.36 -5.55
C THR A 268 -34.89 30.75 -4.46
N LEU A 269 -34.43 29.69 -3.79
CA LEU A 269 -35.10 29.03 -2.68
C LEU A 269 -34.99 29.90 -1.42
N ASP A 270 -36.01 30.70 -1.18
CA ASP A 270 -36.11 31.68 -0.10
C ASP A 270 -37.15 31.33 0.99
N ALA A 271 -37.81 30.19 0.87
CA ALA A 271 -38.71 29.64 1.88
C ALA A 271 -38.55 28.11 1.93
N ASN A 272 -38.93 27.50 3.07
CA ASN A 272 -38.97 26.05 3.18
C ASN A 272 -39.98 25.48 2.17
N THR A 273 -39.62 24.41 1.45
CA THR A 273 -40.60 23.71 0.62
C THR A 273 -41.54 22.88 1.51
N PRO A 274 -42.81 22.68 1.12
CA PRO A 274 -43.56 21.54 1.63
C PRO A 274 -42.88 20.23 1.18
N PRO A 275 -43.25 19.06 1.73
CA PRO A 275 -42.73 17.78 1.28
C PRO A 275 -43.17 17.50 -0.17
N LEU A 276 -42.33 17.83 -1.15
CA LEU A 276 -42.63 17.66 -2.56
C LEU A 276 -42.65 16.17 -2.95
N GLY A 277 -43.27 15.89 -4.09
CA GLY A 277 -43.11 14.62 -4.80
C GLY A 277 -41.73 14.58 -5.46
N HIS A 278 -41.69 14.55 -6.78
CA HIS A 278 -40.44 14.64 -7.52
C HIS A 278 -40.05 16.10 -7.82
N LEU A 279 -38.77 16.47 -7.65
CA LEU A 279 -38.25 17.78 -8.07
C LEU A 279 -37.24 17.62 -9.21
N GLN A 280 -37.63 18.04 -10.42
CA GLN A 280 -36.76 18.10 -11.59
C GLN A 280 -36.19 19.51 -11.77
N ILE A 281 -34.87 19.62 -11.91
CA ILE A 281 -34.15 20.89 -12.02
C ILE A 281 -33.43 20.94 -13.36
N ASP A 282 -34.10 21.42 -14.41
CA ASP A 282 -33.52 21.68 -15.74
C ASP A 282 -32.96 23.11 -15.88
N GLY A 283 -33.46 24.04 -15.06
CA GLY A 283 -32.97 25.41 -14.94
C GLY A 283 -31.89 25.56 -13.88
N THR A 284 -32.10 26.43 -12.90
CA THR A 284 -31.22 26.59 -11.74
C THR A 284 -32.02 26.78 -10.47
N LEU A 285 -31.73 25.99 -9.44
CA LEU A 285 -32.22 26.22 -8.08
C LEU A 285 -31.06 26.70 -7.20
N ARG A 286 -31.16 27.92 -6.69
CA ARG A 286 -30.14 28.55 -5.85
C ARG A 286 -30.67 28.78 -4.45
N PHE A 287 -29.93 28.42 -3.40
CA PHE A 287 -30.37 28.67 -2.04
C PHE A 287 -30.14 30.14 -1.63
N ALA A 288 -31.17 30.81 -1.11
CA ALA A 288 -31.06 32.14 -0.52
C ALA A 288 -30.14 32.12 0.72
N ARG A 289 -29.52 33.25 1.07
CA ARG A 289 -28.55 33.33 2.20
C ARG A 289 -29.23 33.38 3.58
N GLN A 290 -30.05 32.38 3.89
CA GLN A 290 -30.82 32.26 5.14
C GLN A 290 -30.96 30.79 5.58
N ASN A 291 -31.61 30.54 6.73
CA ASN A 291 -31.91 29.17 7.13
C ASN A 291 -33.08 28.64 6.28
N VAL A 292 -32.86 27.56 5.52
CA VAL A 292 -33.89 27.01 4.62
C VAL A 292 -33.81 25.49 4.49
N ALA A 293 -34.97 24.85 4.31
CA ALA A 293 -35.11 23.42 4.15
C ALA A 293 -35.79 23.07 2.81
N LEU A 294 -35.18 22.17 2.06
CA LEU A 294 -35.73 21.54 0.86
C LEU A 294 -36.16 20.10 1.23
N THR A 295 -37.44 19.81 1.04
CA THR A 295 -38.01 18.47 1.29
C THR A 295 -38.70 17.97 0.01
N ALA A 296 -38.26 16.83 -0.51
CA ALA A 296 -38.80 16.20 -1.72
C ALA A 296 -38.68 14.68 -1.63
N ALA A 297 -39.50 13.91 -2.37
CA ALA A 297 -39.35 12.46 -2.43
C ALA A 297 -38.04 12.06 -3.16
N SER A 298 -37.68 12.81 -4.21
CA SER A 298 -36.44 12.69 -4.99
C SER A 298 -36.12 14.00 -5.72
N ILE A 299 -34.86 14.18 -6.12
CA ILE A 299 -34.38 15.35 -6.88
C ILE A 299 -33.53 14.86 -8.08
N ASP A 300 -33.86 15.31 -9.29
CA ASP A 300 -33.02 15.12 -10.48
C ASP A 300 -32.49 16.47 -10.98
N VAL A 301 -31.21 16.52 -11.34
CA VAL A 301 -30.47 17.74 -11.73
C VAL A 301 -29.83 17.55 -13.11
N THR A 302 -30.44 18.19 -14.10
CA THR A 302 -29.97 18.31 -15.49
C THR A 302 -29.47 19.73 -15.79
N GLY A 303 -29.98 20.72 -15.06
CA GLY A 303 -29.56 22.12 -15.01
C GLY A 303 -28.53 22.36 -13.91
N ALA A 304 -28.88 23.12 -12.85
CA ALA A 304 -27.97 23.41 -11.74
C ALA A 304 -28.64 23.48 -10.36
N LEU A 305 -27.98 22.90 -9.34
CA LEU A 305 -28.32 23.07 -7.92
C LEU A 305 -27.15 23.75 -7.20
N GLU A 306 -27.39 24.97 -6.71
CA GLU A 306 -26.38 25.88 -6.18
C GLU A 306 -26.63 26.25 -4.71
N ILE A 307 -25.70 25.92 -3.81
CA ILE A 307 -25.77 26.28 -2.38
C ILE A 307 -24.45 26.90 -1.94
N GLY A 308 -24.41 28.23 -1.86
CA GLY A 308 -23.16 28.96 -1.65
C GLY A 308 -22.28 29.00 -2.90
N THR A 309 -21.09 29.59 -2.77
CA THR A 309 -20.06 29.62 -3.83
C THR A 309 -18.68 29.49 -3.19
N ALA A 310 -17.64 29.16 -3.98
CA ALA A 310 -16.27 29.10 -3.48
C ALA A 310 -15.78 30.42 -2.82
N ALA A 311 -16.19 31.57 -3.37
CA ALA A 311 -15.83 32.89 -2.85
C ALA A 311 -16.71 33.35 -1.67
N ALA A 312 -17.93 32.82 -1.56
CA ALA A 312 -18.85 33.09 -0.46
C ALA A 312 -19.54 31.79 -0.04
N PRO A 313 -18.90 30.96 0.80
CA PRO A 313 -19.51 29.74 1.31
C PRO A 313 -20.81 30.04 2.05
N TYR A 314 -21.73 29.09 2.05
CA TYR A 314 -22.97 29.16 2.80
C TYR A 314 -22.65 29.11 4.29
N THR A 315 -23.11 30.09 5.07
CA THR A 315 -22.84 30.16 6.53
C THR A 315 -24.10 29.92 7.36
N GLN A 316 -25.27 30.01 6.74
CA GLN A 316 -26.58 29.70 7.33
C GLN A 316 -26.83 28.17 7.31
N ARG A 317 -27.98 27.70 7.82
CA ARG A 317 -28.33 26.27 7.80
C ARG A 317 -29.13 25.92 6.54
N ALA A 318 -28.64 24.98 5.75
CA ALA A 318 -29.37 24.37 4.63
C ALA A 318 -29.62 22.89 4.94
N THR A 319 -30.87 22.42 4.81
CA THR A 319 -31.19 20.99 4.97
C THR A 319 -31.92 20.48 3.74
N ILE A 320 -31.37 19.48 3.07
CA ILE A 320 -32.08 18.67 2.07
C ILE A 320 -32.53 17.38 2.76
N THR A 321 -33.84 17.16 2.85
CA THR A 321 -34.41 15.91 3.38
C THR A 321 -35.15 15.19 2.27
N LEU A 322 -34.70 13.98 1.91
CA LEU A 322 -35.34 13.21 0.84
C LEU A 322 -36.26 12.13 1.42
N THR A 323 -37.55 12.21 1.10
CA THR A 323 -38.63 11.49 1.80
C THR A 323 -39.26 10.35 1.00
N GLY A 324 -38.69 9.97 -0.15
CA GLY A 324 -39.24 8.93 -1.01
C GLY A 324 -39.49 7.62 -0.25
N ALA A 325 -40.66 7.02 -0.44
CA ALA A 325 -41.01 5.75 0.17
C ALA A 325 -40.28 4.61 -0.57
N PRO A 326 -39.84 3.54 0.13
CA PRO A 326 -39.30 2.35 -0.51
C PRO A 326 -40.26 1.78 -1.56
N ARG A 327 -39.72 1.32 -2.70
CA ARG A 327 -40.47 0.57 -3.72
C ARG A 327 -39.88 -0.82 -3.90
N THR A 328 -40.72 -1.75 -4.35
CA THR A 328 -40.35 -3.14 -4.66
C THR A 328 -40.83 -3.48 -6.08
N PRO A 329 -39.93 -3.71 -7.05
CA PRO A 329 -38.48 -3.55 -6.96
C PRO A 329 -38.05 -2.11 -6.66
N ASN A 330 -36.81 -1.93 -6.20
CA ASN A 330 -36.24 -0.60 -5.95
C ASN A 330 -36.26 0.23 -7.26
N ASP A 331 -36.83 1.43 -7.20
CA ASP A 331 -37.03 2.30 -8.38
C ASP A 331 -35.75 3.05 -8.81
N GLY A 332 -34.72 3.07 -7.96
CA GLY A 332 -33.49 3.81 -8.16
C GLY A 332 -33.59 5.33 -8.09
N VAL A 333 -34.74 5.86 -7.68
CA VAL A 333 -35.07 7.29 -7.70
C VAL A 333 -35.49 7.78 -6.30
N SER A 334 -36.24 6.97 -5.54
CA SER A 334 -36.74 7.36 -4.22
C SER A 334 -35.59 7.56 -3.22
N ARG A 335 -35.57 8.72 -2.55
CA ARG A 335 -34.44 9.25 -1.75
C ARG A 335 -33.14 9.51 -2.53
N GLY A 336 -33.22 9.64 -3.86
CA GLY A 336 -32.11 10.03 -4.72
C GLY A 336 -31.97 11.54 -4.90
N LEU A 337 -30.73 12.02 -4.89
CA LEU A 337 -30.31 13.24 -5.58
C LEU A 337 -29.45 12.79 -6.77
N ASN A 338 -30.02 12.82 -7.96
CA ASN A 338 -29.35 12.37 -9.18
C ASN A 338 -28.88 13.56 -10.01
N VAL A 339 -27.66 13.52 -10.52
CA VAL A 339 -27.08 14.55 -11.41
C VAL A 339 -26.77 13.89 -12.75
N SER A 340 -27.33 14.42 -13.84
CA SER A 340 -27.16 13.87 -15.18
C SER A 340 -27.00 14.98 -16.21
N GLY A 341 -25.75 15.32 -16.54
CA GLY A 341 -25.39 16.46 -17.40
C GLY A 341 -25.40 17.82 -16.70
N GLY A 342 -25.99 17.91 -15.50
CA GLY A 342 -26.12 19.15 -14.74
C GLY A 342 -24.95 19.50 -13.81
N ARG A 343 -25.08 20.64 -13.12
CA ARG A 343 -24.13 21.12 -12.10
C ARG A 343 -24.66 20.90 -10.68
N LEU A 344 -23.83 20.33 -9.81
CA LEU A 344 -24.05 20.27 -8.37
C LEU A 344 -22.94 21.04 -7.68
N GLU A 345 -23.24 22.24 -7.19
CA GLU A 345 -22.26 23.19 -6.67
C GLU A 345 -22.64 23.62 -5.25
N ILE A 346 -22.04 22.96 -4.26
CA ILE A 346 -22.36 23.11 -2.84
C ILE A 346 -21.10 23.47 -2.06
N TYR A 347 -21.12 24.64 -1.41
CA TYR A 347 -20.01 25.20 -0.65
C TYR A 347 -20.50 25.63 0.74
N GLY A 348 -20.22 24.82 1.77
CA GLY A 348 -20.56 25.06 3.17
C GLY A 348 -19.45 25.74 3.98
N ALA A 349 -19.78 26.13 5.21
CA ALA A 349 -18.82 26.64 6.18
C ALA A 349 -18.05 25.46 6.80
N VAL A 350 -16.76 25.36 6.50
CA VAL A 350 -15.92 24.23 6.90
C VAL A 350 -15.30 24.45 8.30
N PRO A 351 -15.49 23.54 9.26
CA PRO A 351 -14.71 23.53 10.50
C PRO A 351 -13.27 23.12 10.20
N GLN A 352 -12.28 23.86 10.72
CA GLN A 352 -10.86 23.68 10.42
C GLN A 352 -10.01 23.39 11.67
N PRO A 353 -9.13 22.37 11.64
CA PRO A 353 -9.11 21.29 10.65
C PRO A 353 -10.40 20.44 10.77
N VAL A 354 -10.79 19.74 9.70
CA VAL A 354 -11.98 18.86 9.74
C VAL A 354 -11.79 17.67 10.68
N TRP A 355 -10.55 17.17 10.78
CA TRP A 355 -10.10 16.20 11.77
C TRP A 355 -8.64 16.47 12.15
N THR A 356 -8.26 16.03 13.35
CA THR A 356 -6.89 16.11 13.89
C THR A 356 -6.64 14.88 14.76
N LYS A 357 -5.59 14.88 15.59
CA LYS A 357 -5.35 13.88 16.63
C LYS A 357 -5.41 14.52 18.02
N LEU A 358 -5.54 13.69 19.06
CA LEU A 358 -5.30 14.13 20.44
C LEU A 358 -3.87 14.70 20.61
N GLY A 359 -3.72 15.61 21.56
CA GLY A 359 -2.46 16.23 21.99
C GLY A 359 -2.15 16.01 23.48
N ASP A 360 -2.99 15.28 24.21
CA ASP A 360 -2.66 14.58 25.45
C ASP A 360 -3.54 13.34 25.59
N HIS A 361 -3.20 12.43 26.51
CA HIS A 361 -4.05 11.26 26.80
C HIS A 361 -5.43 11.71 27.31
N ALA A 362 -6.46 10.97 26.95
CA ALA A 362 -7.79 11.11 27.52
C ALA A 362 -8.13 9.83 28.30
N THR A 363 -8.47 9.93 29.58
CA THR A 363 -8.90 8.77 30.37
C THR A 363 -10.37 8.47 30.13
N ALA A 364 -10.80 7.23 30.39
CA ALA A 364 -12.22 6.97 30.62
C ALA A 364 -12.77 7.93 31.69
N GLY A 365 -13.99 8.42 31.51
CA GLY A 365 -14.60 9.45 32.33
C GLY A 365 -14.19 10.90 32.01
N ALA A 366 -13.26 11.14 31.08
CA ALA A 366 -12.86 12.50 30.71
C ALA A 366 -14.01 13.25 30.02
N THR A 367 -14.28 14.48 30.48
CA THR A 367 -15.23 15.43 29.85
C THR A 367 -14.52 16.55 29.07
N THR A 368 -13.20 16.52 29.02
CA THR A 368 -12.36 17.48 28.29
C THR A 368 -11.29 16.71 27.51
N LEU A 369 -11.02 17.13 26.28
CA LEU A 369 -9.95 16.59 25.44
C LEU A 369 -8.98 17.71 25.05
N ARG A 370 -7.68 17.41 25.02
CA ARG A 370 -6.68 18.27 24.38
C ARG A 370 -6.33 17.69 23.01
N LEU A 371 -6.38 18.52 21.98
CA LEU A 371 -6.02 18.22 20.60
C LEU A 371 -4.58 18.62 20.30
N LYS A 372 -4.04 18.06 19.22
CA LYS A 372 -2.76 18.46 18.63
C LYS A 372 -2.85 19.84 17.99
N ASP A 373 -3.86 20.05 17.15
CA ASP A 373 -4.03 21.26 16.35
C ASP A 373 -5.15 22.14 16.91
N SER A 374 -5.05 23.47 16.75
CA SER A 374 -6.11 24.40 17.17
C SER A 374 -7.33 24.31 16.26
N THR A 375 -8.52 24.35 16.84
CA THR A 375 -9.80 24.30 16.13
C THR A 375 -10.39 25.69 15.87
N THR A 376 -10.94 25.87 14.67
CA THR A 376 -11.70 27.05 14.24
C THR A 376 -13.02 26.57 13.63
N GLY A 377 -14.14 27.16 14.06
CA GLY A 377 -15.47 26.78 13.59
C GLY A 377 -16.08 25.53 14.24
N TRP A 378 -15.31 24.77 15.02
CA TRP A 378 -15.85 23.76 15.94
C TRP A 378 -16.59 24.46 17.08
N ARG A 379 -17.72 23.92 17.54
CA ARG A 379 -18.59 24.58 18.52
C ARG A 379 -19.43 23.61 19.37
N SER A 380 -20.04 24.16 20.42
CA SER A 380 -21.07 23.47 21.20
C SER A 380 -22.20 22.97 20.29
N GLY A 381 -22.65 21.73 20.50
CA GLY A 381 -23.65 21.06 19.68
C GLY A 381 -23.12 20.33 18.44
N ASP A 382 -21.85 20.52 18.05
CA ASP A 382 -21.25 19.70 16.99
C ASP A 382 -21.06 18.24 17.47
N THR A 383 -21.24 17.30 16.54
CA THR A 383 -20.94 15.87 16.74
C THR A 383 -19.51 15.57 16.29
N ILE A 384 -18.74 14.87 17.11
CA ILE A 384 -17.40 14.39 16.80
C ILE A 384 -17.32 12.86 16.82
N ALA A 385 -16.33 12.31 16.12
CA ALA A 385 -15.93 10.91 16.21
C ALA A 385 -14.49 10.81 16.75
N ILE A 386 -14.26 9.87 17.67
CA ILE A 386 -12.97 9.63 18.34
C ILE A 386 -12.55 8.19 18.07
N ALA A 387 -11.49 8.00 17.29
CA ALA A 387 -10.96 6.69 16.93
C ALA A 387 -10.47 5.90 18.17
N PRO A 388 -10.51 4.56 18.16
CA PRO A 388 -9.83 3.75 19.18
C PRO A 388 -8.30 3.86 19.07
N THR A 389 -7.59 3.46 20.12
CA THR A 389 -6.12 3.35 20.14
C THR A 389 -5.70 1.98 20.66
N ASP A 390 -6.48 0.96 20.37
CA ASP A 390 -6.34 -0.41 20.89
C ASP A 390 -6.79 -1.42 19.81
N PHE A 391 -6.61 -2.71 20.06
CA PHE A 391 -6.97 -3.80 19.15
C PHE A 391 -8.45 -3.82 18.80
N TYR A 392 -8.78 -4.35 17.61
CA TYR A 392 -10.16 -4.48 17.18
C TYR A 392 -10.95 -5.34 18.17
N GLY A 393 -12.12 -4.85 18.58
CA GLY A 393 -13.00 -5.47 19.57
C GLY A 393 -12.73 -5.07 21.03
N GLN A 394 -11.63 -4.39 21.33
CA GLN A 394 -11.30 -3.92 22.70
C GLN A 394 -11.91 -2.55 23.00
N THR A 395 -11.90 -1.66 22.01
CA THR A 395 -12.52 -0.33 22.05
C THR A 395 -12.99 0.04 20.64
N GLU A 396 -14.17 0.65 20.52
CA GLU A 396 -14.70 1.15 19.25
C GLU A 396 -14.51 2.67 19.10
N THR A 397 -14.78 3.18 17.90
CA THR A 397 -14.95 4.61 17.64
C THR A 397 -16.13 5.15 18.44
N GLU A 398 -15.89 6.15 19.29
CA GLU A 398 -16.95 6.83 20.04
C GLU A 398 -17.46 8.05 19.27
N ARG A 399 -18.79 8.21 19.18
CA ARG A 399 -19.45 9.39 18.58
C ARG A 399 -20.07 10.22 19.70
N LEU A 400 -19.56 11.42 19.95
CA LEU A 400 -19.93 12.27 21.09
C LEU A 400 -20.34 13.67 20.62
N THR A 401 -21.13 14.39 21.44
CA THR A 401 -21.49 15.79 21.21
C THR A 401 -20.59 16.72 22.02
N LEU A 402 -20.18 17.85 21.45
CA LEU A 402 -19.45 18.89 22.16
C LEU A 402 -20.36 19.77 23.00
N SER A 403 -19.91 20.11 24.21
CA SER A 403 -20.45 21.20 25.04
C SER A 403 -19.70 22.52 24.82
N GLY A 404 -18.48 22.48 24.27
CA GLY A 404 -17.70 23.65 23.87
C GLY A 404 -16.40 23.29 23.12
N ALA A 405 -15.79 24.26 22.45
CA ALA A 405 -14.49 24.13 21.79
C ALA A 405 -13.78 25.49 21.77
N THR A 406 -12.50 25.52 22.16
CA THR A 406 -11.67 26.74 22.19
C THR A 406 -10.20 26.37 21.98
N GLY A 407 -9.59 26.85 20.90
CA GLY A 407 -8.20 26.54 20.57
C GLY A 407 -7.98 25.04 20.44
N THR A 408 -7.06 24.46 21.23
CA THR A 408 -6.78 23.02 21.28
C THR A 408 -7.65 22.24 22.26
N GLN A 409 -8.61 22.88 22.95
CA GLN A 409 -9.42 22.24 23.99
C GLN A 409 -10.86 22.01 23.51
N LEU A 410 -11.36 20.78 23.71
CA LEU A 410 -12.76 20.41 23.53
C LEU A 410 -13.38 20.07 24.88
N SER A 411 -14.63 20.49 25.08
CA SER A 411 -15.49 20.04 26.18
C SER A 411 -16.59 19.13 25.63
N LEU A 412 -16.83 18.01 26.29
CA LEU A 412 -17.79 16.98 25.88
C LEU A 412 -19.10 17.14 26.68
N SER A 413 -20.23 16.85 26.03
CA SER A 413 -21.55 16.82 26.69
C SER A 413 -21.77 15.54 27.50
N THR A 414 -21.05 14.47 27.16
CA THR A 414 -21.03 13.19 27.88
C THR A 414 -19.58 12.74 28.07
N PRO A 415 -19.21 12.13 29.21
CA PRO A 415 -17.86 11.61 29.41
C PRO A 415 -17.46 10.58 28.37
N LEU A 416 -16.17 10.56 28.01
CA LEU A 416 -15.54 9.53 27.17
C LEU A 416 -15.62 8.16 27.87
N ALA A 417 -16.09 7.12 27.19
CA ALA A 417 -16.36 5.81 27.80
C ALA A 417 -15.10 4.96 28.01
N LYS A 418 -14.11 5.07 27.11
CA LYS A 418 -12.83 4.34 27.19
C LYS A 418 -11.63 5.29 27.06
N SER A 419 -10.50 4.95 27.65
CA SER A 419 -9.28 5.75 27.50
C SER A 419 -8.81 5.82 26.04
N ARG A 420 -8.05 6.87 25.68
CA ARG A 420 -7.42 7.06 24.37
C ARG A 420 -5.99 7.54 24.51
N TRP A 421 -5.09 6.97 23.71
CA TRP A 421 -3.72 7.43 23.60
C TRP A 421 -3.64 8.79 22.90
N GLY A 422 -2.76 9.68 23.37
CA GLY A 422 -2.73 11.08 22.89
C GLY A 422 -1.37 11.78 22.96
N LYS A 423 -0.28 11.06 23.19
CA LYS A 423 1.09 11.58 23.07
C LYS A 423 1.88 10.89 21.95
N LEU A 424 2.86 11.59 21.39
CA LEU A 424 3.88 10.94 20.56
C LEU A 424 4.75 10.03 21.42
N GLN A 425 5.28 8.99 20.81
CA GLN A 425 6.32 8.15 21.37
C GLN A 425 7.56 8.27 20.50
N TYR A 426 8.73 8.21 21.13
CA TYR A 426 10.02 8.43 20.51
C TYR A 426 10.93 7.23 20.73
N ILE A 427 11.73 6.86 19.73
CA ILE A 427 12.78 5.88 19.92
C ILE A 427 14.01 6.52 20.58
N THR A 428 14.57 5.81 21.54
CA THR A 428 15.80 6.16 22.25
C THR A 428 16.79 5.00 22.18
N HIS A 429 18.00 5.21 22.67
CA HIS A 429 18.98 4.12 22.87
C HIS A 429 18.46 2.91 23.66
N ASN A 430 17.47 3.11 24.55
CA ASN A 430 17.00 2.11 25.51
C ASN A 430 15.59 1.57 25.17
N GLY A 431 14.99 2.00 24.07
CA GLY A 431 13.62 1.63 23.66
C GLY A 431 12.70 2.85 23.52
N MET A 432 11.38 2.62 23.55
CA MET A 432 10.36 3.66 23.39
C MET A 432 10.24 4.57 24.63
N SER A 433 10.02 5.86 24.39
CA SER A 433 9.95 6.93 25.41
C SER A 433 8.84 7.94 25.08
N LEU A 434 8.35 8.69 26.07
CA LEU A 434 7.52 9.89 25.87
C LEU A 434 8.35 11.18 25.73
N THR A 435 9.68 11.07 25.84
CA THR A 435 10.64 12.16 25.71
C THR A 435 11.62 11.83 24.58
N GLU A 436 11.88 12.80 23.71
CA GLU A 436 12.86 12.71 22.63
C GLU A 436 14.27 12.40 23.15
N ASP A 437 15.02 11.60 22.39
CA ASP A 437 16.46 11.36 22.58
C ASP A 437 17.22 11.95 21.38
N PRO A 438 17.67 13.23 21.44
CA PRO A 438 18.42 13.87 20.35
C PRO A 438 19.76 13.20 20.02
N GLY A 439 20.26 12.32 20.89
CA GLY A 439 21.45 11.51 20.62
C GLY A 439 21.16 10.31 19.73
N TYR A 440 19.89 9.89 19.61
CA TYR A 440 19.53 8.71 18.82
C TYR A 440 19.68 8.96 17.31
N VAL A 441 20.67 8.30 16.72
CA VAL A 441 20.86 8.27 15.26
C VAL A 441 20.32 6.94 14.70
N PRO A 442 19.34 6.96 13.76
CA PRO A 442 18.87 5.76 13.08
C PRO A 442 19.95 5.22 12.11
N PRO A 443 19.90 3.93 11.72
CA PRO A 443 20.99 3.31 10.94
C PRO A 443 21.23 3.92 9.54
N ALA A 444 20.23 4.59 8.99
CA ALA A 444 20.37 5.47 7.84
C ALA A 444 19.36 6.62 7.95
N THR A 445 19.67 7.76 7.35
CA THR A 445 18.83 8.96 7.34
C THR A 445 18.35 9.32 5.93
N PRO A 446 17.15 9.89 5.76
CA PRO A 446 16.13 10.13 6.80
C PRO A 446 15.51 8.80 7.27
N ALA A 447 14.95 8.76 8.48
CA ALA A 447 14.17 7.63 8.99
C ALA A 447 13.22 8.14 10.09
N PRO A 448 12.08 7.49 10.33
CA PRO A 448 11.18 7.87 11.41
C PRO A 448 11.81 7.51 12.77
N THR A 449 11.82 8.49 13.67
CA THR A 449 12.19 8.34 15.08
C THR A 449 10.98 8.45 16.01
N GLU A 450 9.78 8.52 15.43
CA GLU A 450 8.51 8.78 16.11
C GLU A 450 7.48 7.69 15.81
N LEU A 451 6.65 7.38 16.80
CA LEU A 451 5.46 6.55 16.71
C LEU A 451 4.25 7.37 17.15
N ASP A 452 3.24 7.48 16.28
CA ASP A 452 2.05 8.31 16.48
C ASP A 452 0.75 7.48 16.51
N GLU A 453 0.51 6.80 17.62
CA GLU A 453 -0.74 6.09 17.94
C GLU A 453 -1.85 7.00 18.50
N ARG A 454 -1.72 8.33 18.40
CA ARG A 454 -2.69 9.26 19.01
C ARG A 454 -4.05 9.15 18.32
N ALA A 455 -5.13 9.07 19.11
CA ALA A 455 -6.48 8.93 18.58
C ALA A 455 -6.81 10.07 17.60
N ALA A 456 -7.30 9.70 16.40
CA ALA A 456 -7.90 10.66 15.48
C ALA A 456 -9.24 11.18 16.05
N VAL A 457 -9.48 12.47 15.90
CA VAL A 457 -10.71 13.16 16.30
C VAL A 457 -11.24 13.96 15.11
N GLY A 458 -12.41 13.59 14.60
CA GLY A 458 -13.04 14.23 13.43
C GLY A 458 -14.38 14.89 13.75
N ASN A 459 -14.61 16.11 13.26
CA ASN A 459 -15.89 16.80 13.39
C ASN A 459 -16.84 16.35 12.25
N LEU A 460 -17.97 15.74 12.62
CA LEU A 460 -18.98 15.21 11.70
C LEU A 460 -20.05 16.24 11.31
N SER A 461 -20.14 17.39 11.99
CA SER A 461 -21.21 18.36 11.79
C SER A 461 -20.89 19.38 10.70
N ARG A 462 -21.85 19.65 9.82
CA ARG A 462 -21.76 20.75 8.83
C ARG A 462 -23.05 21.57 8.86
N ASN A 463 -23.01 22.77 8.27
CA ASN A 463 -24.18 23.65 8.19
C ASN A 463 -25.09 23.34 6.99
N ILE A 464 -24.57 22.61 5.99
CA ILE A 464 -25.35 22.03 4.89
C ILE A 464 -25.49 20.52 5.15
N VAL A 465 -26.72 20.03 5.24
CA VAL A 465 -27.03 18.63 5.56
C VAL A 465 -27.89 18.01 4.47
N ILE A 466 -27.50 16.84 3.96
CA ILE A 466 -28.32 15.97 3.10
C ILE A 466 -28.66 14.71 3.89
N GLN A 467 -29.95 14.37 4.00
CA GLN A 467 -30.38 13.31 4.90
C GLN A 467 -31.69 12.62 4.49
N ALA A 468 -31.86 11.36 4.89
CA ALA A 468 -33.18 10.74 4.95
C ALA A 468 -33.94 11.25 6.19
N PRO A 469 -35.29 11.16 6.24
CA PRO A 469 -36.01 11.22 7.51
C PRO A 469 -35.53 10.12 8.46
N ASP A 470 -35.65 10.33 9.77
CA ASP A 470 -35.53 9.24 10.75
C ASP A 470 -36.91 8.58 10.91
N ASP A 471 -37.25 7.77 9.91
CA ASP A 471 -38.54 7.07 9.80
C ASP A 471 -38.37 5.56 9.87
N GLU A 472 -39.49 4.84 9.75
CA GLU A 472 -39.48 3.37 9.81
C GLU A 472 -38.64 2.73 8.70
N ALA A 473 -38.66 3.29 7.49
CA ALA A 473 -37.85 2.83 6.37
C ALA A 473 -36.34 3.00 6.66
N TRP A 474 -35.93 4.11 7.27
CA TRP A 474 -34.56 4.23 7.75
C TRP A 474 -34.25 3.21 8.85
N ARG A 475 -35.03 3.19 9.93
CA ARG A 475 -34.73 2.39 11.14
C ARG A 475 -34.76 0.87 10.93
N ASN A 476 -35.71 0.37 10.12
CA ASN A 476 -35.93 -1.07 9.97
C ASN A 476 -35.18 -1.67 8.77
N SER A 477 -35.14 -0.95 7.63
CA SER A 477 -34.52 -1.46 6.39
C SER A 477 -33.22 -0.75 6.00
N GLY A 478 -32.79 0.31 6.68
CA GLY A 478 -31.59 1.06 6.29
C GLY A 478 -31.76 1.77 4.95
N TYR A 479 -32.97 2.27 4.68
CA TYR A 479 -33.33 2.94 3.43
C TYR A 479 -32.99 4.43 3.49
N GLY A 480 -31.71 4.75 3.31
CA GLY A 480 -31.17 6.10 3.38
C GLY A 480 -31.24 6.90 2.08
N VAL A 481 -30.67 8.11 2.13
CA VAL A 481 -30.40 8.92 0.93
C VAL A 481 -29.25 8.38 0.10
N HIS A 482 -29.35 8.55 -1.22
CA HIS A 482 -28.23 8.34 -2.14
C HIS A 482 -28.00 9.57 -3.02
N VAL A 483 -26.74 9.79 -3.39
CA VAL A 483 -26.36 10.80 -4.40
C VAL A 483 -25.70 10.06 -5.56
N MET A 484 -26.25 10.18 -6.76
CA MET A 484 -25.74 9.50 -7.96
C MET A 484 -25.39 10.52 -9.04
N ILE A 485 -24.16 10.47 -9.53
CA ILE A 485 -23.62 11.36 -10.55
C ILE A 485 -23.40 10.50 -11.78
N MET A 486 -24.09 10.84 -12.86
CA MET A 486 -24.08 10.17 -14.15
C MET A 486 -23.72 11.19 -15.24
N ASN A 487 -23.33 10.71 -16.43
CA ASN A 487 -22.97 11.52 -17.59
C ASN A 487 -21.71 12.41 -17.36
N LEU A 488 -20.69 12.24 -18.20
CA LEU A 488 -19.42 13.00 -18.12
C LEU A 488 -19.59 14.53 -18.29
N ALA A 489 -20.69 14.97 -18.91
CA ALA A 489 -21.02 16.39 -19.03
C ALA A 489 -21.33 17.06 -17.67
N SER A 490 -21.74 16.28 -16.66
CA SER A 490 -22.00 16.78 -15.29
C SER A 490 -20.80 17.53 -14.72
N LYS A 491 -21.04 18.44 -13.77
CA LYS A 491 -19.98 19.12 -13.00
C LYS A 491 -20.34 19.10 -11.52
N VAL A 492 -19.43 18.63 -10.67
CA VAL A 492 -19.74 18.39 -9.25
C VAL A 492 -18.64 18.93 -8.34
N VAL A 493 -19.00 19.90 -7.50
CA VAL A 493 -18.16 20.38 -6.40
C VAL A 493 -18.99 20.37 -5.12
N VAL A 494 -18.59 19.52 -4.17
CA VAL A 494 -19.21 19.38 -2.86
C VAL A 494 -18.15 19.67 -1.80
N ASP A 495 -18.28 20.79 -1.09
CA ASP A 495 -17.32 21.27 -0.10
C ASP A 495 -18.03 21.57 1.23
N GLY A 496 -17.64 20.87 2.29
CA GLY A 496 -18.18 21.13 3.64
C GLY A 496 -19.63 20.70 3.85
N VAL A 497 -20.03 19.53 3.34
CA VAL A 497 -21.41 18.98 3.46
C VAL A 497 -21.45 17.79 4.42
N GLU A 498 -22.53 17.66 5.18
CA GLU A 498 -22.83 16.51 6.02
C GLU A 498 -23.90 15.63 5.34
N ILE A 499 -23.59 14.36 5.08
CA ILE A 499 -24.53 13.37 4.54
C ILE A 499 -24.78 12.30 5.61
N ARG A 500 -26.03 12.06 5.99
CA ARG A 500 -26.34 11.12 7.09
C ARG A 500 -27.67 10.40 6.92
N ARG A 501 -27.81 9.24 7.57
CA ARG A 501 -28.91 8.29 7.32
C ARG A 501 -28.96 7.98 5.83
N ALA A 502 -27.84 7.47 5.34
CA ALA A 502 -27.48 7.44 3.92
C ALA A 502 -27.13 6.01 3.47
N GLY A 503 -27.10 5.81 2.15
CA GLY A 503 -27.02 4.49 1.54
C GLY A 503 -28.32 3.69 1.72
N GLN A 504 -28.68 2.87 0.73
CA GLN A 504 -29.82 1.95 0.83
C GLN A 504 -29.29 0.52 0.98
N ALA A 505 -29.53 -0.09 2.14
CA ALA A 505 -29.02 -1.41 2.45
C ALA A 505 -29.45 -2.46 1.39
N GLY A 506 -28.50 -3.23 0.87
CA GLY A 506 -28.77 -4.26 -0.14
C GLY A 506 -29.20 -3.76 -1.53
N ALA A 507 -29.18 -2.45 -1.80
CA ALA A 507 -29.52 -1.90 -3.12
C ALA A 507 -28.26 -1.42 -3.88
N LEU A 508 -27.94 -2.09 -4.98
CA LEU A 508 -26.80 -1.77 -5.84
C LEU A 508 -26.91 -0.34 -6.42
N GLY A 509 -25.82 0.41 -6.43
CA GLY A 509 -25.75 1.77 -6.95
C GLY A 509 -26.36 2.86 -6.04
N ARG A 510 -26.90 2.52 -4.87
CA ARG A 510 -27.62 3.45 -3.96
C ARG A 510 -26.76 3.83 -2.75
N TYR A 511 -25.65 4.51 -3.02
CA TYR A 511 -24.64 4.89 -2.02
C TYR A 511 -24.74 6.37 -1.62
N PRO A 512 -24.24 6.79 -0.44
CA PRO A 512 -24.30 8.18 0.02
C PRO A 512 -23.72 9.17 -1.00
N PHE A 513 -22.66 8.79 -1.71
CA PHE A 513 -22.09 9.55 -2.81
C PHE A 513 -21.45 8.61 -3.85
N HIS A 514 -21.87 8.72 -5.12
CA HIS A 514 -21.54 7.75 -6.17
C HIS A 514 -21.31 8.45 -7.52
N TRP A 515 -20.11 8.35 -8.09
CA TRP A 515 -19.89 8.60 -9.52
C TRP A 515 -20.03 7.31 -10.31
N HIS A 516 -20.93 7.29 -11.30
CA HIS A 516 -21.35 6.09 -11.99
C HIS A 516 -21.07 6.15 -13.50
N MET A 517 -20.05 5.41 -13.95
CA MET A 517 -19.70 5.19 -15.36
C MET A 517 -19.44 6.47 -16.16
N LEU A 518 -18.71 7.44 -15.59
CA LEU A 518 -18.38 8.69 -16.30
C LEU A 518 -17.27 8.51 -17.35
N SER A 519 -16.37 7.54 -17.18
CA SER A 519 -15.16 7.43 -18.01
C SER A 519 -15.16 6.29 -19.02
N TYR A 520 -16.09 5.34 -18.90
CA TYR A 520 -16.22 4.20 -19.79
C TYR A 520 -17.70 3.87 -20.02
N ASN A 521 -18.04 3.37 -21.21
CA ASN A 521 -19.33 2.71 -21.43
C ASN A 521 -19.21 1.18 -21.25
N THR A 522 -20.33 0.46 -21.32
CA THR A 522 -20.39 -1.00 -21.11
C THR A 522 -19.71 -1.82 -22.22
N GLN A 523 -19.44 -1.20 -23.38
CA GLN A 523 -18.63 -1.77 -24.46
C GLN A 523 -17.12 -1.54 -24.24
N GLY A 524 -16.73 -0.88 -23.14
CA GLY A 524 -15.34 -0.59 -22.80
C GLY A 524 -14.73 0.61 -23.52
N GLN A 525 -15.53 1.38 -24.28
CA GLN A 525 -15.07 2.59 -24.96
C GLN A 525 -14.82 3.70 -23.92
N VAL A 526 -13.71 4.43 -24.09
CA VAL A 526 -13.33 5.54 -23.21
C VAL A 526 -14.16 6.78 -23.55
N LEU A 527 -14.79 7.38 -22.54
CA LEU A 527 -15.56 8.63 -22.67
C LEU A 527 -14.72 9.86 -22.29
N GLY A 528 -13.79 9.71 -21.36
CA GLY A 528 -12.91 10.77 -20.84
C GLY A 528 -12.79 10.77 -19.32
N ASP A 529 -11.93 11.62 -18.76
CA ASP A 529 -11.75 11.72 -17.31
C ASP A 529 -12.65 12.80 -16.71
N ALA A 530 -13.22 12.56 -15.52
CA ALA A 530 -14.13 13.46 -14.81
C ALA A 530 -13.37 14.59 -14.07
N LEU A 531 -12.51 15.29 -14.82
CA LEU A 531 -11.62 16.33 -14.30
C LEU A 531 -12.42 17.48 -13.68
N GLY A 532 -11.99 17.92 -12.50
CA GLY A 532 -12.64 18.99 -11.73
C GLY A 532 -13.82 18.51 -10.88
N HIS A 533 -14.16 17.22 -10.86
CA HIS A 533 -15.15 16.68 -9.93
C HIS A 533 -14.50 16.50 -8.55
N VAL A 534 -15.11 17.08 -7.51
CA VAL A 534 -14.55 17.13 -6.16
C VAL A 534 -15.63 16.87 -5.11
N ILE A 535 -15.34 15.97 -4.17
CA ILE A 535 -15.93 16.00 -2.82
C ILE A 535 -14.82 16.28 -1.80
N ARG A 536 -14.99 17.33 -1.00
CA ARG A 536 -14.00 17.70 0.02
C ARG A 536 -14.57 18.24 1.32
N ASN A 537 -13.75 18.15 2.37
CA ASN A 537 -14.04 18.66 3.72
C ASN A 537 -15.37 18.15 4.33
N SER A 538 -15.96 17.12 3.74
CA SER A 538 -17.35 16.69 3.97
C SER A 538 -17.37 15.49 4.92
N SER A 539 -18.50 15.27 5.57
CA SER A 539 -18.72 14.15 6.48
C SER A 539 -19.85 13.27 5.95
N ILE A 540 -19.64 11.96 5.95
CA ILE A 540 -20.68 10.98 5.67
C ILE A 540 -20.71 10.01 6.84
N TRP A 541 -21.83 9.93 7.56
CA TRP A 541 -21.89 9.13 8.76
C TRP A 541 -23.25 8.46 9.00
N ASN A 542 -23.22 7.31 9.68
CA ASN A 542 -24.38 6.43 9.86
C ASN A 542 -24.96 6.03 8.49
N SER A 543 -24.17 5.22 7.76
CA SER A 543 -24.50 4.74 6.41
C SER A 543 -24.80 3.25 6.40
N SER A 544 -25.92 2.89 5.79
CA SER A 544 -26.35 1.50 5.60
C SER A 544 -25.75 0.84 4.35
N GLN A 545 -24.99 1.57 3.52
CA GLN A 545 -24.19 0.97 2.45
C GLN A 545 -23.09 1.92 1.93
N ARG A 546 -21.81 1.55 2.15
CA ARG A 546 -20.59 2.26 1.71
C ARG A 546 -20.54 3.74 2.13
N CYS A 547 -19.52 4.48 1.70
CA CYS A 547 -19.41 5.92 1.93
C CYS A 547 -19.30 6.70 0.62
N ILE A 548 -18.15 6.64 -0.05
CA ILE A 548 -17.88 7.33 -1.32
C ILE A 548 -17.44 6.27 -2.35
N VAL A 549 -18.21 6.17 -3.43
CA VAL A 549 -18.03 5.17 -4.49
C VAL A 549 -17.62 5.84 -5.79
N ILE A 550 -16.54 5.33 -6.37
CA ILE A 550 -16.11 5.63 -7.73
C ILE A 550 -16.31 4.34 -8.53
N HIS A 551 -17.13 4.41 -9.57
CA HIS A 551 -17.46 3.28 -10.44
C HIS A 551 -17.27 3.71 -11.90
N GLY A 552 -16.42 3.02 -12.65
CA GLY A 552 -16.19 3.28 -14.07
C GLY A 552 -15.72 4.70 -14.37
N THR A 553 -15.04 5.34 -13.41
CA THR A 553 -14.78 6.79 -13.40
C THR A 553 -13.34 7.11 -13.01
N ASN A 554 -12.73 8.06 -13.71
CA ASN A 554 -11.35 8.50 -13.56
C ASN A 554 -11.24 9.99 -13.21
N GLY A 555 -10.12 10.40 -12.62
CA GLY A 555 -9.72 11.79 -12.48
C GLY A 555 -10.44 12.62 -11.40
N VAL A 556 -11.24 11.99 -10.52
CA VAL A 556 -11.98 12.71 -9.46
C VAL A 556 -11.14 12.92 -8.20
N GLN A 557 -11.54 13.89 -7.37
CA GLN A 557 -10.84 14.23 -6.14
C GLN A 557 -11.71 14.02 -4.91
N VAL A 558 -11.17 13.29 -3.94
CA VAL A 558 -11.76 12.94 -2.65
C VAL A 558 -10.79 13.44 -1.57
N LEU A 559 -11.04 14.62 -1.00
CA LEU A 559 -10.07 15.35 -0.19
C LEU A 559 -10.61 15.69 1.21
N ASN A 560 -9.89 15.37 2.28
CA ASN A 560 -10.25 15.76 3.65
C ASN A 560 -11.67 15.34 4.09
N ASN A 561 -12.20 14.22 3.59
CA ASN A 561 -13.53 13.75 3.98
C ASN A 561 -13.47 12.83 5.19
N ILE A 562 -14.59 12.68 5.89
CA ILE A 562 -14.74 11.77 7.03
C ILE A 562 -15.88 10.79 6.75
N CYS A 563 -15.56 9.50 6.66
CA CYS A 563 -16.52 8.40 6.64
C CYS A 563 -16.58 7.76 8.03
N GLN A 564 -17.76 7.71 8.66
CA GLN A 564 -17.89 7.15 10.01
C GLN A 564 -19.15 6.28 10.20
N ASP A 565 -18.99 5.08 10.75
CA ASP A 565 -20.11 4.13 10.98
C ASP A 565 -20.75 3.71 9.65
N ILE A 566 -19.99 2.88 8.92
CA ILE A 566 -20.26 2.50 7.53
C ILE A 566 -20.46 0.99 7.45
N ALA A 567 -21.60 0.56 6.91
CA ALA A 567 -21.79 -0.82 6.47
C ALA A 567 -21.05 -1.05 5.13
N GLY A 568 -20.15 -2.04 5.09
CA GLY A 568 -19.31 -2.34 3.94
C GLY A 568 -18.00 -1.52 3.92
N HIS A 569 -17.44 -1.34 2.72
CA HIS A 569 -16.22 -0.55 2.52
C HIS A 569 -16.53 0.96 2.49
N ALA A 570 -15.68 1.80 3.07
CA ALA A 570 -15.93 3.25 3.08
C ALA A 570 -15.60 3.91 1.73
N TYR A 571 -14.31 4.06 1.41
CA TYR A 571 -13.85 4.57 0.10
C TYR A 571 -13.67 3.38 -0.86
N PHE A 572 -14.40 3.36 -1.97
CA PHE A 572 -14.59 2.13 -2.75
C PHE A 572 -14.46 2.36 -4.27
N LEU A 573 -13.56 1.59 -4.90
CA LEU A 573 -13.43 1.46 -6.36
C LEU A 573 -14.14 0.18 -6.84
N GLU A 574 -15.12 0.30 -7.74
CA GLU A 574 -16.06 -0.79 -8.05
C GLU A 574 -15.53 -1.83 -9.05
N ASP A 575 -15.07 -1.41 -10.24
CA ASP A 575 -14.85 -2.30 -11.38
C ASP A 575 -13.38 -2.52 -11.77
N ALA A 576 -12.44 -1.94 -11.01
CA ALA A 576 -10.98 -1.99 -11.24
C ALA A 576 -10.48 -1.22 -12.47
N VAL A 577 -11.28 -0.32 -13.03
CA VAL A 577 -10.90 0.59 -14.13
C VAL A 577 -10.68 2.03 -13.69
N GLU A 578 -10.99 2.33 -12.43
CA GLU A 578 -11.01 3.66 -11.84
C GLU A 578 -9.59 4.16 -11.55
N ARG A 579 -9.15 5.16 -12.33
CA ARG A 579 -7.75 5.60 -12.38
C ARG A 579 -7.58 7.10 -12.27
N ARG A 580 -6.36 7.54 -11.95
CA ARG A 580 -5.94 8.94 -11.77
C ARG A 580 -6.80 9.70 -10.76
N ASN A 581 -7.48 9.00 -9.86
CA ASN A 581 -8.25 9.60 -8.79
C ASN A 581 -7.33 9.98 -7.62
N VAL A 582 -7.75 10.97 -6.84
CA VAL A 582 -6.97 11.49 -5.70
C VAL A 582 -7.73 11.27 -4.40
N PHE A 583 -7.15 10.50 -3.49
CA PHE A 583 -7.55 10.32 -2.11
C PHE A 583 -6.51 10.98 -1.20
N ASP A 584 -6.78 12.20 -0.73
CA ASP A 584 -5.87 12.99 0.09
C ASP A 584 -6.50 13.37 1.44
N GLY A 585 -5.85 13.06 2.55
CA GLY A 585 -6.24 13.56 3.88
C GLY A 585 -7.56 13.01 4.44
N ASN A 586 -8.06 11.88 3.94
CA ASN A 586 -9.36 11.34 4.34
C ASN A 586 -9.29 10.47 5.60
N LEU A 587 -10.41 10.38 6.33
CA LEU A 587 -10.56 9.64 7.57
C LEU A 587 -11.70 8.60 7.45
N ALA A 588 -11.40 7.32 7.62
CA ALA A 588 -12.37 6.24 7.69
C ALA A 588 -12.39 5.61 9.10
N LEU A 589 -13.54 5.61 9.77
CA LEU A 589 -13.69 5.04 11.11
C LEU A 589 -14.95 4.19 11.23
N LYS A 590 -14.84 3.03 11.89
CA LYS A 590 -15.95 2.11 12.18
C LYS A 590 -16.59 1.55 10.90
N MET A 591 -15.88 0.63 10.25
CA MET A 591 -16.38 -0.16 9.13
C MET A 591 -16.89 -1.52 9.64
N ARG A 592 -18.09 -1.92 9.24
CA ARG A 592 -18.78 -3.15 9.71
C ARG A 592 -19.41 -3.92 8.56
N ALA A 593 -19.53 -5.23 8.70
CA ALA A 593 -20.10 -6.10 7.68
C ALA A 593 -21.61 -5.84 7.56
N PRO A 594 -22.16 -5.60 6.35
CA PRO A 594 -23.59 -5.61 6.16
C PRO A 594 -24.15 -7.00 6.56
N PRO A 595 -25.37 -7.05 7.16
CA PRO A 595 -26.08 -8.30 7.38
C PRO A 595 -26.11 -9.12 6.08
N ALA A 596 -25.92 -10.44 6.16
CA ALA A 596 -25.71 -11.26 4.96
C ALA A 596 -26.82 -11.11 3.91
N ALA A 597 -28.08 -10.94 4.33
CA ALA A 597 -29.24 -10.71 3.45
C ALA A 597 -29.30 -9.32 2.78
N ARG A 598 -28.38 -8.40 3.12
CA ARG A 598 -28.28 -7.03 2.58
C ARG A 598 -26.86 -6.70 2.07
N ARG A 599 -26.00 -7.71 1.97
CA ARG A 599 -24.62 -7.59 1.46
C ARG A 599 -24.64 -7.58 -0.07
N LEU A 600 -23.87 -6.69 -0.70
CA LEU A 600 -23.81 -6.62 -2.17
C LEU A 600 -22.69 -7.48 -2.74
N GLN A 601 -21.54 -7.52 -2.06
CA GLN A 601 -20.37 -8.30 -2.48
C GLN A 601 -19.80 -9.16 -1.34
N VAL A 602 -19.33 -10.36 -1.65
CA VAL A 602 -18.87 -11.36 -0.68
C VAL A 602 -17.77 -10.79 0.24
N HIS A 603 -16.81 -10.05 -0.31
CA HIS A 603 -15.74 -9.37 0.44
C HIS A 603 -16.17 -8.20 1.34
N GLU A 604 -17.44 -7.76 1.29
CA GLU A 604 -18.01 -6.86 2.31
C GLU A 604 -18.42 -7.63 3.59
N GLY A 605 -18.29 -8.96 3.60
CA GLY A 605 -18.36 -9.79 4.80
C GLY A 605 -16.98 -10.11 5.37
N VAL A 606 -16.95 -10.80 6.51
CA VAL A 606 -15.72 -11.43 7.01
C VAL A 606 -15.30 -12.54 6.05
N VAL A 607 -14.28 -12.27 5.23
CA VAL A 607 -13.65 -13.23 4.30
C VAL A 607 -12.18 -13.35 4.63
N HIS A 608 -11.68 -14.57 4.91
CA HIS A 608 -10.28 -14.86 5.22
C HIS A 608 -9.58 -13.72 6.03
N GLU A 609 -8.64 -13.00 5.41
CA GLU A 609 -7.89 -11.87 5.99
C GLU A 609 -8.31 -10.50 5.42
N GLY A 610 -9.50 -10.43 4.82
CA GLY A 610 -10.12 -9.19 4.37
C GLY A 610 -11.42 -8.87 5.12
N GLY A 611 -12.23 -8.02 4.50
CA GLY A 611 -13.58 -7.64 4.93
C GLY A 611 -13.83 -6.14 4.77
N PRO A 612 -14.86 -5.59 5.44
CA PRO A 612 -15.18 -4.16 5.48
C PRO A 612 -13.94 -3.30 5.76
N SER A 613 -13.50 -2.54 4.76
CA SER A 613 -12.23 -1.81 4.83
C SER A 613 -12.43 -0.31 4.67
N GLY A 614 -11.52 0.48 5.26
CA GLY A 614 -11.56 1.94 5.12
C GLY A 614 -11.38 2.36 3.67
N PHE A 615 -10.42 1.73 2.98
CA PHE A 615 -10.17 1.94 1.55
C PHE A 615 -10.15 0.58 0.84
N TRP A 616 -10.96 0.44 -0.21
CA TRP A 616 -10.99 -0.70 -1.13
C TRP A 616 -10.54 -0.20 -2.51
N LEU A 617 -9.32 -0.58 -2.89
CA LEU A 617 -8.58 -0.04 -4.02
C LEU A 617 -8.29 -1.16 -5.02
N THR A 618 -9.09 -1.24 -6.08
CA THR A 618 -8.99 -2.30 -7.10
C THR A 618 -8.10 -1.93 -8.29
N ASN A 619 -7.61 -0.69 -8.38
CA ASN A 619 -6.64 -0.27 -9.41
C ASN A 619 -5.46 0.51 -8.80
N PRO A 620 -4.19 0.19 -9.17
CA PRO A 620 -3.00 0.83 -8.59
C PRO A 620 -2.70 2.23 -9.14
N ASP A 621 -3.24 2.63 -10.30
CA ASP A 621 -3.01 3.93 -10.95
C ASP A 621 -3.87 5.03 -10.29
N ASN A 622 -3.61 5.32 -9.00
CA ASN A 622 -4.30 6.34 -8.21
C ASN A 622 -3.34 7.02 -7.22
N ILE A 623 -3.67 8.24 -6.78
CA ILE A 623 -2.92 8.96 -5.73
C ILE A 623 -3.66 8.76 -4.40
N VAL A 624 -3.04 8.05 -3.46
CA VAL A 624 -3.60 7.73 -2.15
C VAL A 624 -2.61 8.15 -1.06
N ARG A 625 -2.85 9.30 -0.42
CA ARG A 625 -1.92 9.83 0.59
C ARG A 625 -2.57 10.54 1.77
N ASN A 626 -1.84 10.62 2.88
CA ASN A 626 -2.27 11.33 4.10
C ASN A 626 -3.58 10.79 4.73
N ASN A 627 -4.04 9.59 4.34
CA ASN A 627 -5.31 9.04 4.80
C ASN A 627 -5.15 8.22 6.09
N LEU A 628 -6.21 8.12 6.90
CA LEU A 628 -6.24 7.26 8.09
C LEU A 628 -7.49 6.38 8.07
N ALA A 629 -7.30 5.07 8.30
CA ALA A 629 -8.35 4.09 8.48
C ALA A 629 -8.20 3.39 9.83
N GLY A 630 -9.25 3.42 10.64
CA GLY A 630 -9.29 2.84 11.98
C GLY A 630 -10.60 2.10 12.26
N ASP A 631 -10.59 1.16 13.21
CA ASP A 631 -11.81 0.45 13.67
C ASP A 631 -12.51 -0.32 12.53
N ALA A 632 -11.76 -1.24 11.91
CA ALA A 632 -12.20 -1.98 10.72
C ALA A 632 -12.47 -3.46 11.03
N GLU A 633 -13.66 -3.95 10.69
CA GLU A 633 -13.96 -5.40 10.73
C GLU A 633 -13.22 -6.20 9.63
N GLY A 634 -12.76 -5.52 8.58
CA GLY A 634 -11.78 -6.03 7.62
C GLY A 634 -10.39 -5.46 7.88
N THR A 635 -9.91 -4.64 6.94
CA THR A 635 -8.57 -4.03 6.95
C THR A 635 -8.64 -2.50 7.02
N GLY A 636 -7.53 -1.82 7.31
CA GLY A 636 -7.47 -0.37 7.14
C GLY A 636 -7.54 0.04 5.67
N LEU A 637 -6.54 -0.40 4.89
CA LEU A 637 -6.46 -0.16 3.43
C LEU A 637 -6.19 -1.47 2.68
N TRP A 638 -7.08 -1.84 1.76
CA TRP A 638 -6.99 -3.03 0.93
C TRP A 638 -6.70 -2.64 -0.53
N MET A 639 -5.51 -3.01 -0.99
CA MET A 639 -5.06 -2.93 -2.39
C MET A 639 -5.29 -4.30 -3.04
N ALA A 640 -6.36 -4.40 -3.83
CA ALA A 640 -6.95 -5.65 -4.29
C ALA A 640 -6.96 -5.70 -5.84
N PHE A 641 -5.79 -5.68 -6.47
CA PHE A 641 -5.66 -5.50 -7.92
C PHE A 641 -5.94 -6.80 -8.71
N PRO A 642 -7.03 -6.90 -9.48
CA PRO A 642 -7.38 -8.12 -10.21
C PRO A 642 -6.65 -8.22 -11.57
N PRO A 643 -6.62 -9.42 -12.18
CA PRO A 643 -6.04 -9.63 -13.50
C PRO A 643 -6.94 -9.17 -14.66
N ARG A 644 -8.09 -8.55 -14.39
CA ARG A 644 -9.01 -7.95 -15.38
C ARG A 644 -10.05 -7.08 -14.68
N PRO A 645 -10.60 -6.06 -15.35
CA PRO A 645 -11.82 -5.39 -14.93
C PRO A 645 -13.01 -6.31 -14.68
N LEU A 646 -13.94 -5.82 -13.87
CA LEU A 646 -15.15 -6.51 -13.43
C LEU A 646 -16.40 -5.71 -13.77
N GLY A 647 -17.57 -6.23 -13.38
CA GLY A 647 -18.86 -5.53 -13.46
C GLY A 647 -19.20 -4.97 -14.84
N LEU A 648 -19.64 -3.71 -14.88
CA LEU A 648 -20.05 -3.01 -16.10
C LEU A 648 -18.86 -2.64 -16.99
N SER A 649 -17.65 -2.59 -16.41
CA SER A 649 -16.41 -2.21 -17.09
C SER A 649 -15.59 -3.42 -17.56
N ALA A 650 -16.13 -4.65 -17.47
CA ALA A 650 -15.44 -5.90 -17.81
C ALA A 650 -14.92 -5.97 -19.27
N SER A 651 -15.48 -5.16 -20.18
CA SER A 651 -15.04 -5.02 -21.58
C SER A 651 -13.81 -4.12 -21.76
N VAL A 652 -13.38 -3.37 -20.73
CA VAL A 652 -12.23 -2.48 -20.80
C VAL A 652 -10.93 -3.31 -20.80
N PRO A 653 -10.04 -3.17 -21.80
CA PRO A 653 -8.84 -4.00 -21.93
C PRO A 653 -7.69 -3.52 -21.03
N LEU A 654 -7.87 -3.62 -19.71
CA LEU A 654 -6.86 -3.27 -18.69
C LEU A 654 -6.41 -4.51 -17.89
N ARG A 655 -5.22 -4.40 -17.28
CA ARG A 655 -4.62 -5.40 -16.40
C ARG A 655 -4.16 -4.75 -15.09
N PRO A 656 -5.07 -4.48 -14.14
CA PRO A 656 -4.72 -3.77 -12.90
C PRO A 656 -3.55 -4.42 -12.14
N ASP A 657 -3.43 -5.75 -12.17
CA ASP A 657 -2.31 -6.53 -11.61
C ASP A 657 -0.93 -6.32 -12.28
N ARG A 658 -0.89 -5.63 -13.44
CA ARG A 658 0.30 -5.28 -14.22
C ARG A 658 0.51 -3.79 -14.41
N MET A 659 -0.47 -2.95 -14.05
CA MET A 659 -0.36 -1.50 -14.19
C MET A 659 0.67 -0.92 -13.22
N ALA A 660 1.37 0.14 -13.64
CA ALA A 660 2.28 0.89 -12.80
C ALA A 660 1.57 1.45 -11.55
N HIS A 661 2.28 1.52 -10.43
CA HIS A 661 1.72 2.00 -9.17
C HIS A 661 1.73 3.52 -9.09
N GLY A 662 0.61 4.11 -8.72
CA GLY A 662 0.51 5.52 -8.36
C GLY A 662 1.12 5.83 -7.01
N VAL A 663 0.93 7.07 -6.53
CA VAL A 663 1.50 7.52 -5.25
C VAL A 663 0.75 6.89 -4.08
N PHE A 664 1.45 6.14 -3.22
CA PHE A 664 0.91 5.64 -1.96
C PHE A 664 1.83 6.03 -0.80
N GLU A 665 1.47 7.10 -0.08
CA GLU A 665 2.37 7.71 0.90
C GLU A 665 1.65 8.28 2.13
N ASN A 666 2.23 8.14 3.33
CA ASN A 666 1.70 8.73 4.56
C ASN A 666 0.27 8.26 4.93
N ASN A 667 -0.08 7.01 4.60
CA ASN A 667 -1.36 6.42 5.01
C ASN A 667 -1.21 5.66 6.34
N THR A 668 -2.28 5.65 7.15
CA THR A 668 -2.34 4.95 8.44
C THR A 668 -3.46 3.90 8.45
N GLY A 669 -3.15 2.66 8.85
CA GLY A 669 -4.14 1.59 9.04
C GLY A 669 -4.03 0.97 10.44
N HIS A 670 -5.07 1.09 11.27
CA HIS A 670 -5.00 0.63 12.66
C HIS A 670 -6.30 0.01 13.19
N SER A 671 -6.21 -0.68 14.34
CA SER A 671 -7.37 -1.24 15.03
C SER A 671 -8.27 -2.10 14.12
N ALA A 672 -7.65 -2.85 13.20
CA ALA A 672 -8.33 -3.73 12.26
C ALA A 672 -8.41 -5.19 12.78
N ARG A 673 -9.50 -5.89 12.45
CA ARG A 673 -9.65 -7.33 12.73
C ARG A 673 -8.70 -8.18 11.88
N ALA A 674 -8.36 -7.72 10.68
CA ALA A 674 -7.33 -8.31 9.85
C ALA A 674 -6.07 -7.42 9.86
N SER A 675 -5.35 -7.31 8.74
CA SER A 675 -4.15 -6.47 8.64
C SER A 675 -4.49 -4.98 8.56
N GLY A 676 -3.59 -4.12 9.04
CA GLY A 676 -3.73 -2.66 8.85
C GLY A 676 -3.70 -2.26 7.37
N ILE A 677 -2.79 -2.87 6.61
CA ILE A 677 -2.67 -2.74 5.15
C ILE A 677 -2.68 -4.15 4.53
N LEU A 678 -3.33 -4.32 3.37
CA LEU A 678 -3.36 -5.60 2.64
C LEU A 678 -3.08 -5.36 1.14
N LEU A 679 -2.13 -6.11 0.56
CA LEU A 679 -1.83 -6.17 -0.88
C LEU A 679 -1.93 -7.63 -1.37
N GLU A 680 -3.12 -8.21 -1.26
CA GLU A 680 -3.44 -9.59 -1.69
C GLU A 680 -4.97 -9.71 -1.87
N HIS A 681 -5.47 -10.90 -2.21
CA HIS A 681 -6.90 -11.24 -2.25
C HIS A 681 -7.72 -10.32 -3.18
N ALA A 682 -7.31 -10.32 -4.45
CA ALA A 682 -7.99 -9.55 -5.49
C ALA A 682 -9.34 -10.19 -5.87
N PRO A 683 -10.36 -9.40 -6.27
CA PRO A 683 -11.64 -9.91 -6.70
C PRO A 683 -11.54 -10.67 -8.04
N ILE A 684 -12.34 -11.72 -8.22
CA ILE A 684 -12.30 -12.60 -9.41
C ILE A 684 -13.56 -12.52 -10.27
N ASP A 685 -14.65 -12.04 -9.68
CA ASP A 685 -15.98 -11.92 -10.27
C ASP A 685 -16.76 -10.73 -9.68
N ALA A 686 -17.91 -10.41 -10.28
CA ALA A 686 -18.78 -9.32 -9.82
C ALA A 686 -19.53 -9.63 -8.50
N ALA A 687 -19.53 -10.90 -8.04
CA ALA A 687 -20.08 -11.27 -6.73
C ALA A 687 -19.12 -10.88 -5.59
N GLY A 688 -17.89 -10.46 -5.89
CA GLY A 688 -16.89 -10.07 -4.90
C GLY A 688 -16.23 -11.25 -4.22
N ASN A 689 -16.19 -12.43 -4.88
CA ASN A 689 -15.28 -13.49 -4.46
C ASN A 689 -13.84 -13.03 -4.69
N VAL A 690 -12.91 -13.45 -3.81
CA VAL A 690 -11.51 -13.03 -3.84
C VAL A 690 -10.56 -14.22 -3.86
N GLN A 691 -9.38 -14.07 -4.49
CA GLN A 691 -8.32 -15.06 -4.48
C GLN A 691 -6.93 -14.43 -4.36
N PRO A 692 -5.90 -15.15 -3.86
CA PRO A 692 -4.53 -14.68 -3.87
C PRO A 692 -4.06 -14.30 -5.28
N ASN A 693 -3.53 -13.08 -5.45
CA ASN A 693 -2.98 -12.61 -6.72
C ASN A 693 -1.63 -11.92 -6.51
N TYR A 694 -0.68 -12.10 -7.43
CA TYR A 694 0.59 -11.39 -7.43
C TYR A 694 0.46 -10.05 -8.18
N TYR A 695 0.71 -8.96 -7.48
CA TYR A 695 0.96 -7.67 -8.12
C TYR A 695 2.38 -7.63 -8.70
N ILE A 696 2.49 -7.48 -10.02
CA ILE A 696 3.76 -7.47 -10.76
C ILE A 696 3.65 -6.34 -11.80
N PRO A 697 3.90 -5.08 -11.43
CA PRO A 697 3.77 -3.98 -12.38
C PRO A 697 4.78 -4.13 -13.52
N THR A 698 4.38 -3.85 -14.75
CA THR A 698 5.25 -3.86 -15.93
C THR A 698 5.16 -2.56 -16.71
N SER A 699 6.22 -2.21 -17.44
CA SER A 699 6.30 -0.96 -18.21
C SER A 699 5.28 -0.87 -19.35
N THR A 700 4.69 -2.01 -19.74
CA THR A 700 3.65 -2.11 -20.78
C THR A 700 2.24 -2.29 -20.21
N GLY A 701 2.10 -2.55 -18.91
CA GLY A 701 0.82 -2.93 -18.32
C GLY A 701 0.33 -4.31 -18.79
N THR A 702 1.21 -5.20 -19.25
CA THR A 702 0.88 -6.55 -19.75
C THR A 702 1.71 -7.63 -19.06
N ASP A 703 1.28 -8.89 -19.17
CA ASP A 703 2.17 -10.03 -18.86
C ASP A 703 3.40 -10.01 -19.79
N GLY A 704 4.53 -10.54 -19.31
CA GLY A 704 5.79 -10.63 -20.06
C GLY A 704 6.52 -9.30 -20.31
N GLY A 705 5.92 -8.15 -19.98
CA GLY A 705 6.57 -6.85 -20.08
C GLY A 705 7.69 -6.67 -19.03
N PRO A 706 8.66 -5.76 -19.27
CA PRO A 706 9.70 -5.43 -18.30
C PRO A 706 9.10 -5.02 -16.95
N GLU A 707 9.51 -5.69 -15.87
CA GLU A 707 8.99 -5.43 -14.52
C GLU A 707 9.43 -4.07 -14.00
N LEU A 708 8.53 -3.40 -13.30
CA LEU A 708 8.77 -2.14 -12.62
C LEU A 708 9.00 -2.36 -11.12
N GLN A 709 9.73 -1.43 -10.52
CA GLN A 709 9.73 -1.26 -9.07
C GLN A 709 8.63 -0.28 -8.67
N PHE A 710 7.96 -0.50 -7.54
CA PHE A 710 6.94 0.42 -7.01
C PHE A 710 7.21 0.79 -5.56
N THR A 711 6.80 1.98 -5.12
CA THR A 711 7.14 2.51 -3.78
C THR A 711 5.89 2.70 -2.91
N LEU A 712 5.91 2.13 -1.70
CA LEU A 712 4.97 2.47 -0.62
C LEU A 712 5.77 3.11 0.52
N LYS A 713 5.46 4.37 0.87
CA LYS A 713 6.36 5.21 1.69
C LYS A 713 5.66 5.86 2.89
N ARG A 714 6.38 6.03 4.01
CA ARG A 714 5.87 6.71 5.23
C ARG A 714 4.57 6.09 5.79
N ILE A 715 4.37 4.78 5.63
CA ILE A 715 3.13 4.12 6.03
C ILE A 715 3.18 3.78 7.53
N THR A 716 2.09 4.07 8.24
CA THR A 716 1.95 3.79 9.67
C THR A 716 0.92 2.68 9.90
N SER A 717 1.22 1.67 10.73
CA SER A 717 0.26 0.57 10.99
C SER A 717 0.39 -0.02 12.39
N TYR A 718 -0.68 0.02 13.18
CA TYR A 718 -0.65 -0.39 14.60
C TYR A 718 -1.93 -1.03 15.13
N LYS A 719 -1.81 -1.82 16.21
CA LYS A 719 -2.95 -2.44 16.93
C LYS A 719 -3.89 -3.28 16.03
N ASN A 720 -3.33 -3.92 15.02
CA ASN A 720 -4.08 -4.79 14.12
C ASN A 720 -4.01 -6.25 14.57
N ASN A 721 -5.13 -6.98 14.48
CA ASN A 721 -5.23 -8.36 14.93
C ASN A 721 -4.66 -9.36 13.90
N GLY A 722 -4.50 -8.93 12.63
CA GLY A 722 -3.92 -9.72 11.54
C GLY A 722 -2.60 -9.16 11.00
N GLY A 723 -1.73 -8.65 11.87
CA GLY A 723 -0.43 -8.08 11.47
C GLY A 723 -0.49 -6.65 10.90
N ALA A 724 0.67 -6.03 10.69
CA ALA A 724 0.72 -4.64 10.21
C ALA A 724 0.45 -4.56 8.69
N TYR A 725 1.06 -5.48 7.94
CA TYR A 725 0.98 -5.56 6.48
C TYR A 725 1.15 -7.01 6.00
N ARG A 726 0.19 -7.46 5.17
CA ARG A 726 0.31 -8.66 4.35
C ARG A 726 0.32 -8.31 2.88
N ASN A 727 1.13 -9.02 2.09
CA ASN A 727 1.32 -8.72 0.67
C ASN A 727 1.63 -9.95 -0.20
N ARG A 728 1.44 -9.79 -1.50
CA ARG A 728 1.91 -10.70 -2.55
C ARG A 728 2.31 -9.88 -3.78
N ALA A 729 3.60 -9.54 -3.88
CA ALA A 729 4.08 -8.59 -4.87
C ALA A 729 5.53 -8.82 -5.31
N ARG A 730 5.87 -8.35 -6.51
CA ARG A 730 7.25 -8.35 -7.03
C ARG A 730 7.74 -6.91 -7.24
N GLY A 731 9.00 -6.63 -6.91
CA GLY A 731 9.59 -5.30 -7.02
C GLY A 731 9.11 -4.20 -6.04
N PRO A 732 8.69 -4.48 -4.79
CA PRO A 732 8.33 -3.41 -3.87
C PRO A 732 9.53 -2.68 -3.28
N GLN A 733 9.36 -1.38 -3.06
CA GLN A 733 10.23 -0.50 -2.29
C GLN A 733 9.42 0.04 -1.09
N TYR A 734 9.56 -0.60 0.06
CA TYR A 734 8.94 -0.20 1.31
C TYR A 734 9.90 0.72 2.08
N VAL A 735 9.49 1.98 2.29
CA VAL A 735 10.42 3.05 2.71
C VAL A 735 9.83 3.86 3.86
N GLU A 736 10.59 4.12 4.92
CA GLU A 736 10.15 4.97 6.05
C GLU A 736 8.88 4.48 6.77
N TRP A 737 8.63 3.16 6.80
CA TRP A 737 7.46 2.61 7.48
C TRP A 737 7.58 2.70 9.01
N VAL A 738 6.45 2.89 9.68
CA VAL A 738 6.31 2.82 11.14
C VAL A 738 5.28 1.75 11.49
N THR A 739 5.63 0.76 12.30
CA THR A 739 4.65 -0.24 12.77
C THR A 739 4.78 -0.51 14.25
N ALA A 740 3.66 -0.66 14.95
CA ALA A 740 3.63 -0.86 16.41
C ALA A 740 2.53 -1.82 16.87
N ASP A 741 2.83 -2.69 17.83
CA ASP A 741 1.81 -3.49 18.54
C ASP A 741 0.85 -4.27 17.61
N ASN A 742 1.34 -4.93 16.56
CA ASN A 742 0.50 -5.74 15.68
C ASN A 742 0.61 -7.23 16.06
N ALA A 743 -0.53 -7.91 16.14
CA ALA A 743 -0.57 -9.30 16.57
C ALA A 743 0.10 -10.22 15.54
N GLY A 744 0.87 -11.21 16.01
CA GLY A 744 1.62 -12.11 15.15
C GLY A 744 2.76 -11.40 14.42
N ILE A 745 2.66 -11.24 13.11
CA ILE A 745 3.78 -10.78 12.28
C ILE A 745 3.52 -9.35 11.79
N HIS A 746 4.46 -8.43 12.00
CA HIS A 746 4.32 -7.05 11.50
C HIS A 746 4.35 -7.01 9.97
N PHE A 747 5.44 -7.46 9.34
CA PHE A 747 5.55 -7.60 7.88
C PHE A 747 5.53 -9.07 7.49
N SER A 748 4.52 -9.47 6.73
CA SER A 748 4.38 -10.83 6.20
C SER A 748 3.96 -10.81 4.74
N GLY A 749 4.12 -11.94 4.04
CA GLY A 749 3.65 -12.09 2.67
C GLY A 749 4.72 -12.55 1.69
N ALA A 750 4.26 -12.89 0.48
CA ALA A 750 5.11 -13.44 -0.57
C ALA A 750 5.66 -12.31 -1.45
N VAL A 751 6.71 -11.65 -0.96
CA VAL A 751 7.51 -10.70 -1.76
C VAL A 751 8.44 -11.46 -2.70
N GLN A 752 8.76 -10.85 -3.85
CA GLN A 752 9.88 -11.26 -4.70
C GLN A 752 10.69 -10.01 -5.10
N ASN A 753 12.02 -10.05 -4.91
CA ASN A 753 12.96 -8.99 -5.33
C ASN A 753 12.57 -7.58 -4.85
N GLY A 754 12.40 -7.40 -3.54
CA GLY A 754 11.98 -6.13 -2.94
C GLY A 754 12.90 -5.64 -1.82
N ASN A 755 12.65 -4.41 -1.34
CA ASN A 755 13.36 -3.76 -0.25
C ASN A 755 12.40 -3.26 0.85
N LEU A 756 12.78 -3.43 2.11
CA LEU A 756 12.25 -2.68 3.26
C LEU A 756 13.40 -1.96 3.95
N THR A 757 13.37 -0.62 3.95
CA THR A 757 14.46 0.17 4.49
C THR A 757 14.02 1.43 5.23
N ARG A 758 14.86 1.86 6.17
CA ARG A 758 14.70 3.07 6.97
C ARG A 758 13.39 3.07 7.77
N ALA A 759 12.92 1.90 8.19
CA ALA A 759 11.69 1.72 8.96
C ALA A 759 11.94 1.73 10.49
N LEU A 760 10.88 2.07 11.25
CA LEU A 760 10.79 1.90 12.70
C LEU A 760 9.74 0.82 13.01
N VAL A 761 10.16 -0.27 13.63
CA VAL A 761 9.32 -1.45 13.89
C VAL A 761 9.34 -1.73 15.39
N VAL A 762 8.19 -1.60 16.04
CA VAL A 762 8.04 -1.60 17.51
C VAL A 762 7.15 -2.78 17.94
N GLY A 763 7.74 -3.80 18.54
CA GLY A 763 7.01 -5.00 18.96
C GLY A 763 6.06 -4.72 20.11
N THR A 764 6.49 -3.93 21.10
CA THR A 764 5.62 -3.43 22.16
C THR A 764 5.92 -1.96 22.39
N SER A 765 4.90 -1.09 22.28
CA SER A 765 5.03 0.34 22.56
C SER A 765 4.75 0.66 24.05
N LEU A 766 4.62 1.96 24.37
CA LEU A 766 4.13 2.41 25.68
C LEU A 766 2.59 2.38 25.77
N ASN A 767 1.89 2.20 24.65
CA ASN A 767 0.43 2.04 24.57
C ASN A 767 0.03 0.56 24.74
N ASN A 768 0.54 -0.11 25.77
CA ASN A 768 0.49 -1.58 25.91
C ASN A 768 -0.36 -2.17 27.06
N PRO A 769 -1.39 -1.49 27.64
CA PRO A 769 -2.15 -2.05 28.76
C PRO A 769 -2.98 -3.29 28.36
N THR A 770 -3.32 -3.40 27.09
CA THR A 770 -4.11 -4.50 26.53
C THR A 770 -3.17 -5.54 25.90
N PRO A 771 -3.24 -6.82 26.31
CA PRO A 771 -2.42 -7.88 25.73
C PRO A 771 -2.82 -8.15 24.27
N TYR A 772 -1.92 -8.82 23.55
CA TYR A 772 -2.19 -9.27 22.20
C TYR A 772 -3.43 -10.18 22.12
N PRO A 773 -4.26 -10.09 21.07
CA PRO A 773 -5.40 -10.99 20.85
C PRO A 773 -4.99 -12.42 20.46
N SER A 774 -3.70 -12.68 20.18
CA SER A 774 -3.12 -14.02 20.09
C SER A 774 -2.05 -14.23 21.17
N ASN A 775 -1.88 -15.48 21.60
CA ASN A 775 -0.79 -15.94 22.46
C ASN A 775 0.51 -16.25 21.68
N ASP A 776 0.49 -16.09 20.36
CA ASP A 776 1.68 -16.19 19.53
C ASP A 776 2.62 -15.00 19.78
N PRO A 777 3.93 -15.23 19.98
CA PRO A 777 4.88 -14.14 20.11
C PRO A 777 4.90 -13.25 18.86
N SER A 778 5.05 -11.94 19.06
CA SER A 778 5.19 -11.02 17.93
C SER A 778 6.53 -11.23 17.20
N ALA A 779 6.50 -11.10 15.88
CA ALA A 779 7.69 -11.13 15.03
C ALA A 779 7.73 -9.95 14.05
N ALA A 780 8.90 -9.34 13.86
CA ALA A 780 9.02 -8.14 13.02
C ALA A 780 8.84 -8.48 11.53
N PHE A 781 9.57 -9.49 11.04
CA PHE A 781 9.67 -9.79 9.61
C PHE A 781 9.53 -11.30 9.33
N ALA A 782 8.57 -11.64 8.47
CA ALA A 782 8.55 -12.87 7.69
C ALA A 782 8.78 -12.54 6.21
N SER A 783 10.03 -12.67 5.77
CA SER A 783 10.38 -12.58 4.36
C SER A 783 10.28 -13.98 3.76
N TYR A 784 9.21 -14.25 3.02
CA TYR A 784 8.99 -15.51 2.29
C TYR A 784 10.27 -15.93 1.55
N HIS A 785 10.91 -17.02 2.00
CA HIS A 785 12.16 -17.54 1.44
C HIS A 785 13.30 -16.51 1.29
N SER A 786 13.39 -15.56 2.22
CA SER A 786 14.48 -14.57 2.27
C SER A 786 14.60 -13.66 1.03
N THR A 787 13.52 -13.44 0.28
CA THR A 787 13.49 -12.66 -0.98
C THR A 787 13.32 -11.14 -0.83
N LEU A 788 12.95 -10.65 0.37
CA LEU A 788 12.83 -9.23 0.71
C LEU A 788 14.10 -8.80 1.44
N ASN A 789 14.78 -7.79 0.92
CA ASN A 789 15.94 -7.19 1.59
C ASN A 789 15.46 -6.31 2.75
N LEU A 790 15.82 -6.63 4.00
CA LEU A 790 15.36 -5.93 5.20
C LEU A 790 16.55 -5.15 5.79
N PHE A 791 16.83 -3.91 5.37
CA PHE A 791 18.10 -3.25 5.71
C PHE A 791 17.99 -1.80 6.23
N SER A 792 18.94 -1.41 7.08
CA SER A 792 18.99 -0.08 7.72
C SER A 792 17.71 0.30 8.48
N ASN A 793 17.08 -0.66 9.16
CA ASN A 793 15.87 -0.46 9.96
C ASN A 793 16.18 -0.41 11.47
N THR A 794 15.31 0.28 12.21
CA THR A 794 15.29 0.28 13.67
C THR A 794 14.20 -0.67 14.14
N VAL A 795 14.56 -1.67 14.95
CA VAL A 795 13.62 -2.68 15.44
C VAL A 795 13.72 -2.82 16.96
N VAL A 796 12.58 -2.72 17.64
CA VAL A 796 12.48 -2.37 19.06
C VAL A 796 11.50 -3.30 19.77
N ASN A 797 11.85 -3.79 20.95
CA ASN A 797 10.96 -4.58 21.82
C ASN A 797 10.36 -5.84 21.17
N PHE A 798 11.16 -6.62 20.42
CA PHE A 798 10.81 -7.98 19.94
C PHE A 798 11.54 -9.05 20.77
N PRO A 799 11.01 -9.44 21.94
CA PRO A 799 11.67 -10.40 22.82
C PRO A 799 11.71 -11.81 22.21
N PHE A 800 12.66 -12.60 22.70
CA PHE A 800 12.76 -14.03 22.39
C PHE A 800 11.71 -14.82 23.19
N ALA A 801 11.07 -15.80 22.55
CA ALA A 801 10.16 -16.75 23.21
C ALA A 801 10.54 -18.19 22.86
N ASP A 802 10.58 -19.06 23.88
CA ASP A 802 11.07 -20.42 23.73
C ASP A 802 10.07 -21.34 23.04
N GLY A 803 10.58 -22.25 22.20
CA GLY A 803 9.75 -23.21 21.48
C GLY A 803 8.83 -22.60 20.43
N ARG A 804 8.88 -21.27 20.22
CA ARG A 804 7.90 -20.52 19.40
C ARG A 804 8.60 -19.53 18.47
N PRO A 805 8.16 -19.42 17.19
CA PRO A 805 8.59 -18.33 16.31
C PRO A 805 8.41 -16.97 17.00
N SER A 806 9.48 -16.19 17.05
CA SER A 806 9.57 -14.95 17.84
C SER A 806 10.78 -14.13 17.41
N GLY A 807 10.88 -12.88 17.89
CA GLY A 807 12.00 -11.97 17.64
C GLY A 807 11.91 -11.25 16.29
N VAL A 808 13.04 -10.82 15.75
CA VAL A 808 13.05 -9.95 14.56
C VAL A 808 12.83 -10.73 13.26
N PHE A 809 13.54 -11.83 13.06
CA PHE A 809 13.49 -12.62 11.82
C PHE A 809 12.77 -13.95 12.07
N LYS A 810 11.61 -14.13 11.43
CA LYS A 810 10.78 -15.33 11.54
C LYS A 810 11.31 -16.45 10.63
N THR A 811 12.16 -17.32 11.18
CA THR A 811 12.97 -18.27 10.38
C THR A 811 12.27 -19.58 9.97
N ASP A 812 11.07 -19.85 10.46
CA ASP A 812 10.21 -20.96 9.99
C ASP A 812 9.53 -20.70 8.64
N ASP A 813 9.76 -19.52 8.04
CA ASP A 813 9.39 -19.22 6.65
C ASP A 813 10.53 -19.55 5.64
N TYR A 814 11.60 -20.22 6.08
CA TYR A 814 12.76 -20.58 5.27
C TYR A 814 12.82 -22.10 5.04
N TYR A 815 12.04 -22.62 4.09
CA TYR A 815 11.89 -24.06 3.85
C TYR A 815 12.29 -24.57 2.44
N ILE A 816 12.61 -23.70 1.48
CA ILE A 816 12.94 -24.13 0.11
C ILE A 816 14.37 -24.63 -0.11
N THR A 817 15.29 -24.37 0.82
CA THR A 817 16.70 -24.78 0.69
C THR A 817 17.30 -25.14 2.05
N ALA A 818 18.32 -26.00 2.05
CA ALA A 818 19.02 -26.41 3.26
C ALA A 818 19.95 -25.33 3.85
N VAL A 819 20.48 -24.42 3.01
CA VAL A 819 21.43 -23.36 3.42
C VAL A 819 20.97 -22.03 2.84
N ASP A 820 20.39 -21.16 3.67
CA ASP A 820 19.79 -19.91 3.22
C ASP A 820 20.65 -18.65 3.52
N LYS A 821 20.37 -17.56 2.80
CA LYS A 821 21.13 -16.31 2.80
C LYS A 821 20.34 -15.06 3.20
N GLY A 822 19.16 -15.19 3.79
CA GLY A 822 18.42 -14.03 4.34
C GLY A 822 19.29 -13.01 5.06
N PRO A 823 20.21 -13.40 5.97
CA PRO A 823 21.04 -12.44 6.69
C PRO A 823 21.96 -11.57 5.81
N VAL A 824 22.38 -12.05 4.62
CA VAL A 824 23.16 -11.27 3.64
C VAL A 824 22.42 -10.01 3.21
N ARG A 825 21.11 -10.18 2.96
CA ARG A 825 20.17 -9.17 2.45
C ARG A 825 19.65 -8.23 3.54
N ASN A 826 20.04 -8.45 4.78
CA ASN A 826 19.52 -7.74 5.94
C ASN A 826 20.56 -6.88 6.68
N PRO A 827 21.42 -6.09 6.00
CA PRO A 827 22.46 -5.35 6.68
C PRO A 827 21.97 -4.15 7.50
N ASN A 828 22.80 -3.75 8.47
CA ASN A 828 22.67 -2.47 9.19
C ASN A 828 21.34 -2.30 9.97
N ASN A 829 20.68 -3.39 10.38
CA ASN A 829 19.52 -3.28 11.29
C ASN A 829 19.98 -3.02 12.73
N ARG A 830 19.37 -2.05 13.40
CA ARG A 830 19.61 -1.74 14.81
C ARG A 830 18.53 -2.36 15.68
N LEU A 831 18.91 -3.37 16.45
CA LEU A 831 18.03 -4.09 17.36
C LEU A 831 18.13 -3.48 18.77
N ILE A 832 17.00 -3.16 19.37
CA ILE A 832 16.91 -2.58 20.73
C ILE A 832 15.90 -3.41 21.51
N ASN A 833 16.30 -3.93 22.68
CA ASN A 833 15.50 -4.87 23.49
C ASN A 833 14.87 -6.02 22.67
N SER A 834 15.59 -6.49 21.64
CA SER A 834 15.08 -7.43 20.64
C SER A 834 16.08 -8.55 20.37
N SER A 835 15.60 -9.76 20.11
CA SER A 835 16.43 -10.90 19.69
C SER A 835 16.38 -11.10 18.17
N ALA A 836 17.47 -11.64 17.61
CA ALA A 836 17.56 -12.07 16.21
C ALA A 836 16.33 -12.85 15.75
N GLY A 837 15.91 -13.82 16.57
CA GLY A 837 14.72 -14.63 16.36
C GLY A 837 14.91 -16.07 16.82
N TYR A 838 13.81 -16.82 16.89
CA TYR A 838 13.85 -18.26 17.18
C TYR A 838 14.19 -19.05 15.90
N ARG A 839 15.20 -19.93 15.96
CA ARG A 839 15.44 -20.95 14.93
C ARG A 839 14.51 -22.12 15.19
N THR A 840 13.38 -22.15 14.49
CA THR A 840 12.42 -23.24 14.64
C THR A 840 13.08 -24.57 14.29
N LEU A 841 12.94 -25.53 15.20
CA LEU A 841 13.46 -26.88 15.03
C LEU A 841 12.76 -27.52 13.82
N PRO A 842 13.52 -28.04 12.83
CA PRO A 842 12.97 -28.93 11.83
C PRO A 842 12.18 -30.07 12.50
N PRO A 843 11.00 -30.43 11.95
CA PRO A 843 10.28 -31.62 12.38
C PRO A 843 11.23 -32.84 12.44
N HIS A 844 11.20 -33.62 13.53
CA HIS A 844 12.14 -34.69 13.94
C HIS A 844 13.25 -34.24 14.91
N LEU A 845 13.74 -33.01 14.82
CA LEU A 845 14.77 -32.50 15.74
C LEU A 845 14.19 -31.96 17.06
N ASP A 846 12.86 -31.85 17.14
CA ASP A 846 12.11 -31.42 18.32
C ASP A 846 11.69 -32.58 19.25
N GLY A 847 12.20 -33.79 19.01
CA GLY A 847 11.92 -34.99 19.81
C GLY A 847 10.50 -35.55 19.63
N GLN A 848 9.74 -35.06 18.65
CA GLN A 848 8.35 -35.47 18.40
C GLN A 848 8.25 -36.62 17.36
N PRO A 849 7.18 -37.44 17.39
CA PRO A 849 7.01 -38.57 16.48
C PRO A 849 7.07 -38.20 14.99
N LEU A 850 7.81 -39.01 14.22
CA LEU A 850 8.06 -38.79 12.78
C LEU A 850 6.78 -38.81 11.93
N ASN A 851 5.73 -39.54 12.35
CA ASN A 851 4.49 -39.72 11.58
C ASN A 851 3.64 -38.45 11.35
N ARG A 852 4.08 -37.28 11.81
CA ARG A 852 3.46 -35.95 11.56
C ARG A 852 4.45 -34.93 10.99
N ARG A 853 5.60 -35.37 10.46
CA ARG A 853 6.80 -34.56 10.17
C ARG A 853 7.19 -34.67 8.69
N HIS A 854 6.47 -33.96 7.81
CA HIS A 854 6.50 -34.20 6.35
C HIS A 854 7.23 -33.12 5.52
N TRP A 855 7.87 -32.16 6.18
CA TRP A 855 8.68 -31.10 5.57
C TRP A 855 9.82 -30.71 6.52
N THR A 856 10.73 -29.86 6.06
CA THR A 856 11.84 -29.33 6.87
C THR A 856 12.06 -27.83 6.68
N LEU A 857 13.00 -27.27 7.46
CA LEU A 857 13.44 -25.87 7.44
C LEU A 857 14.94 -25.80 7.13
N ALA A 858 15.44 -24.66 6.63
CA ALA A 858 16.85 -24.44 6.36
C ALA A 858 17.69 -24.72 7.61
N GLY A 859 18.66 -25.63 7.51
CA GLY A 859 19.50 -26.04 8.64
C GLY A 859 20.50 -24.96 9.05
N ALA A 860 21.06 -24.24 8.08
CA ALA A 860 22.04 -23.19 8.28
C ALA A 860 21.64 -21.89 7.58
N LEU A 861 21.84 -20.75 8.25
CA LEU A 861 21.71 -19.42 7.65
C LEU A 861 23.09 -18.77 7.65
N TRP A 862 23.58 -18.32 6.49
CA TRP A 862 24.90 -17.69 6.40
C TRP A 862 24.86 -16.25 6.94
N ASP A 863 25.76 -15.90 7.85
CA ASP A 863 25.92 -14.57 8.44
C ASP A 863 27.25 -13.94 7.99
N PRO A 864 27.31 -13.33 6.78
CA PRO A 864 28.54 -12.73 6.26
C PRO A 864 28.97 -11.45 6.99
N HIS A 865 28.13 -10.93 7.88
CA HIS A 865 28.31 -9.61 8.49
C HIS A 865 28.75 -9.71 9.96
N GLY A 866 28.28 -10.75 10.67
CA GLY A 866 28.53 -11.00 12.09
C GLY A 866 27.44 -10.41 12.98
N TYR A 867 26.17 -10.53 12.59
CA TYR A 867 25.03 -10.06 13.38
C TYR A 867 24.69 -11.00 14.54
N TRP A 868 24.85 -12.31 14.35
CA TRP A 868 24.44 -13.35 15.30
C TRP A 868 25.64 -14.04 15.98
N GLY A 869 26.85 -13.74 15.55
CA GLY A 869 28.11 -14.23 16.11
C GLY A 869 29.30 -13.75 15.27
N PRO A 870 30.42 -14.50 15.23
CA PRO A 870 31.57 -14.13 14.40
C PRO A 870 31.22 -13.97 12.92
N ARG A 871 31.79 -12.95 12.27
CA ARG A 871 31.57 -12.68 10.85
C ARG A 871 31.96 -13.87 9.97
N GLY A 872 31.06 -14.26 9.06
CA GLY A 872 31.25 -15.35 8.10
C GLY A 872 30.84 -16.73 8.61
N ASN A 873 30.44 -16.85 9.88
CA ASN A 873 29.87 -18.07 10.43
C ASN A 873 28.44 -18.33 9.90
N TYR A 874 27.90 -19.49 10.27
CA TYR A 874 26.52 -19.86 10.00
C TYR A 874 25.70 -19.94 11.30
N TRP A 875 24.53 -19.31 11.28
CA TRP A 875 23.54 -19.39 12.34
C TRP A 875 22.71 -20.68 12.19
N VAL A 876 22.95 -21.62 13.09
CA VAL A 876 22.35 -22.96 13.09
C VAL A 876 21.58 -23.21 14.39
N VAL A 877 20.65 -24.16 14.35
CA VAL A 877 20.10 -24.76 15.58
C VAL A 877 21.22 -25.49 16.32
N ASP A 878 21.25 -25.40 17.65
CA ASP A 878 22.23 -26.11 18.47
C ASP A 878 21.89 -27.61 18.62
N VAL A 879 22.24 -28.39 17.59
CA VAL A 879 22.06 -29.84 17.54
C VAL A 879 23.35 -30.52 17.03
N PRO A 880 23.77 -31.67 17.59
CA PRO A 880 25.01 -32.36 17.19
C PRO A 880 25.14 -32.61 15.68
N PHE A 881 24.03 -32.87 14.99
CA PHE A 881 23.98 -33.01 13.53
C PHE A 881 24.63 -31.81 12.81
N LEU A 882 24.42 -30.59 13.28
CA LEU A 882 24.96 -29.35 12.68
C LEU A 882 26.24 -28.86 13.38
N THR A 883 26.39 -29.09 14.70
CA THR A 883 27.41 -28.45 15.54
C THR A 883 28.64 -29.32 15.85
N THR A 884 28.55 -30.66 15.82
CA THR A 884 29.70 -31.52 16.13
C THR A 884 30.86 -31.28 15.15
N GLY A 885 32.08 -31.14 15.67
CA GLY A 885 33.28 -30.84 14.87
C GLY A 885 33.39 -29.39 14.37
N ALA A 886 32.55 -28.49 14.86
CA ALA A 886 32.62 -27.06 14.60
C ALA A 886 33.10 -26.29 15.84
N ASN A 887 33.71 -25.11 15.63
CA ASN A 887 33.81 -24.09 16.67
C ASN A 887 32.56 -23.22 16.59
N CYS A 888 31.68 -23.37 17.57
CA CYS A 888 30.42 -22.66 17.69
C CYS A 888 30.46 -21.67 18.86
N GLN A 889 29.87 -20.50 18.63
CA GLN A 889 29.71 -19.43 19.63
C GLN A 889 28.22 -19.25 19.95
N PRO A 890 27.83 -18.93 21.19
CA PRO A 890 26.42 -18.73 21.53
C PRO A 890 25.78 -17.55 20.78
N VAL A 891 24.58 -17.75 20.21
CA VAL A 891 23.73 -16.66 19.70
C VAL A 891 22.85 -16.17 20.86
N ALA A 892 22.59 -14.87 20.95
CA ALA A 892 21.78 -14.31 22.04
C ALA A 892 20.26 -14.58 21.86
N PRO A 893 19.55 -15.12 22.87
CA PRO A 893 20.02 -15.48 24.20
C PRO A 893 20.82 -16.79 24.24
N ALA A 894 21.98 -16.77 24.89
CA ALA A 894 22.95 -17.87 24.89
C ALA A 894 22.37 -19.18 25.48
N GLY A 895 22.71 -20.32 24.87
CA GLY A 895 22.37 -21.65 25.37
C GLY A 895 20.89 -22.04 25.26
N ARG A 896 20.09 -21.31 24.45
CA ARG A 896 18.62 -21.48 24.44
C ARG A 896 18.05 -22.18 23.20
N ASN A 897 18.70 -22.07 22.05
CA ASN A 897 18.13 -22.54 20.78
C ASN A 897 19.16 -22.67 19.65
N SER A 898 20.06 -21.70 19.50
CA SER A 898 20.91 -21.60 18.32
C SER A 898 22.30 -21.06 18.62
N VAL A 899 23.22 -21.37 17.72
CA VAL A 899 24.65 -21.04 17.81
C VAL A 899 25.19 -20.58 16.45
N SER A 900 26.31 -19.87 16.48
CA SER A 900 27.01 -19.35 15.31
C SER A 900 28.30 -20.14 15.10
N CYS A 901 28.35 -20.99 14.09
CA CYS A 901 29.43 -21.97 13.88
C CYS A 901 30.31 -21.66 12.67
N ASN A 902 31.61 -21.86 12.80
CA ASN A 902 32.60 -21.64 11.72
C ASN A 902 32.59 -22.74 10.65
N GLY A 903 33.09 -22.45 9.45
CA GLY A 903 33.24 -23.43 8.37
C GLY A 903 31.97 -23.70 7.56
N GLU A 904 32.17 -24.19 6.33
CA GLU A 904 31.14 -24.24 5.29
C GLU A 904 30.06 -25.30 5.52
N PHE A 905 28.82 -24.94 5.17
CA PHE A 905 27.68 -25.84 5.05
C PHE A 905 27.23 -25.96 3.59
N TYR A 906 26.74 -27.14 3.20
CA TYR A 906 26.33 -27.47 1.83
C TYR A 906 24.89 -27.96 1.86
N GLY A 907 24.03 -27.49 0.96
CA GLY A 907 22.67 -28.02 0.85
C GLY A 907 22.65 -29.33 0.05
N VAL A 908 21.84 -30.29 0.50
CA VAL A 908 21.53 -31.53 -0.23
C VAL A 908 20.01 -31.60 -0.38
N GLU A 909 19.50 -31.42 -1.61
CA GLU A 909 18.09 -31.04 -1.84
C GLU A 909 17.46 -31.56 -3.16
N ASN A 910 16.17 -31.28 -3.39
CA ASN A 910 15.24 -31.56 -4.52
C ASN A 910 15.32 -32.93 -5.24
N TYR A 911 15.63 -34.01 -4.50
CA TYR A 911 15.97 -35.37 -4.97
C TYR A 911 15.15 -35.96 -6.15
N ASN A 912 15.71 -36.94 -6.85
CA ASN A 912 15.02 -37.72 -7.88
C ASN A 912 15.54 -39.17 -7.87
N THR A 913 14.63 -40.14 -7.94
CA THR A 913 14.93 -41.59 -8.00
C THR A 913 14.03 -42.32 -8.99
N ASP A 914 14.31 -43.59 -9.24
CA ASP A 914 13.46 -44.49 -10.03
C ASP A 914 12.08 -44.76 -9.41
N PHE A 915 11.97 -44.75 -8.07
CA PHE A 915 10.68 -44.87 -7.36
C PHE A 915 9.96 -43.54 -7.10
N ASP A 916 10.65 -42.39 -7.21
CA ASP A 916 10.06 -41.07 -7.05
C ASP A 916 10.75 -40.05 -7.97
N ASN A 917 10.20 -39.94 -9.17
CA ASN A 917 10.75 -39.15 -10.28
C ASN A 917 10.12 -37.75 -10.41
N ARG A 918 9.48 -37.26 -9.35
CA ARG A 918 8.82 -35.95 -9.30
C ARG A 918 9.85 -34.84 -9.13
N ASP A 919 10.34 -34.36 -10.26
CA ASP A 919 11.28 -33.24 -10.35
C ASP A 919 10.77 -32.00 -9.60
N TYR A 920 11.64 -31.40 -8.78
CA TYR A 920 11.34 -30.33 -7.79
C TYR A 920 10.21 -30.63 -6.78
N MET A 921 9.63 -31.83 -6.79
CA MET A 921 8.43 -32.21 -6.02
C MET A 921 8.57 -33.61 -5.37
N PHE A 922 9.78 -33.99 -4.97
CA PHE A 922 10.08 -35.30 -4.37
C PHE A 922 9.32 -35.51 -3.05
N MET A 923 8.39 -36.48 -3.02
CA MET A 923 7.52 -36.69 -1.84
C MET A 923 7.98 -37.83 -0.93
N SER A 924 8.86 -38.72 -1.39
CA SER A 924 9.27 -39.90 -0.60
C SER A 924 10.06 -39.53 0.66
N PRO A 925 9.93 -40.32 1.74
CA PRO A 925 10.64 -40.04 3.00
C PRO A 925 12.15 -40.07 2.81
N ILE A 926 12.86 -39.25 3.59
CA ILE A 926 14.33 -39.27 3.65
C ILE A 926 14.79 -39.44 5.10
N GLU A 927 15.92 -40.10 5.27
CA GLU A 927 16.65 -40.16 6.53
C GLU A 927 18.13 -39.89 6.24
N ALA A 928 18.66 -38.77 6.72
CA ALA A 928 20.08 -38.44 6.64
C ALA A 928 20.72 -38.59 8.02
N THR A 929 21.58 -39.60 8.18
CA THR A 929 22.30 -39.86 9.43
C THR A 929 23.75 -39.40 9.31
N ARG A 930 24.21 -38.52 10.21
CA ARG A 930 25.60 -38.02 10.25
C ARG A 930 26.47 -38.93 11.12
N LEU A 931 27.66 -39.25 10.65
CA LEU A 931 28.61 -40.16 11.33
C LEU A 931 29.90 -39.47 11.79
N ASP A 932 30.53 -40.04 12.81
CA ASP A 932 31.81 -39.61 13.36
C ASP A 932 33.04 -40.22 12.63
N ALA A 933 34.22 -40.08 13.24
CA ALA A 933 35.48 -40.62 12.73
C ALA A 933 35.52 -42.16 12.67
N ALA A 934 34.82 -42.85 13.57
CA ALA A 934 34.78 -44.30 13.70
C ALA A 934 33.54 -44.95 13.03
N GLY A 935 32.56 -44.15 12.60
CA GLY A 935 31.32 -44.61 11.98
C GLY A 935 30.11 -44.63 12.92
N ASN A 936 30.22 -44.11 14.14
CA ASN A 936 29.10 -43.99 15.08
C ASN A 936 28.18 -42.83 14.68
N THR A 937 26.89 -42.95 14.99
CA THR A 937 25.89 -41.89 14.75
C THR A 937 26.15 -40.67 15.64
N ILE A 938 26.33 -39.50 15.01
CA ILE A 938 26.29 -38.17 15.64
C ILE A 938 24.84 -37.69 15.81
N GLY A 939 23.98 -37.96 14.82
CA GLY A 939 22.57 -37.60 14.83
C GLY A 939 21.89 -37.87 13.50
N THR A 940 20.56 -37.77 13.49
CA THR A 940 19.73 -38.13 12.32
C THR A 940 18.72 -37.02 12.02
N TRP A 941 18.57 -36.74 10.73
CA TRP A 941 17.63 -35.76 10.16
C TRP A 941 16.67 -36.53 9.26
N ALA A 942 15.46 -36.81 9.76
CA ALA A 942 14.45 -37.60 9.06
C ALA A 942 13.22 -36.77 8.70
N ILE A 943 12.65 -37.03 7.53
CA ILE A 943 11.41 -36.41 7.05
C ILE A 943 10.51 -37.52 6.51
N ALA A 944 9.29 -37.61 7.05
CA ALA A 944 8.32 -38.64 6.72
C ALA A 944 7.78 -38.51 5.28
N ASP A 945 7.00 -39.51 4.87
CA ASP A 945 6.36 -39.55 3.56
C ASP A 945 5.47 -38.31 3.35
N GLY A 946 5.72 -37.61 2.25
CA GLY A 946 5.04 -36.38 1.87
C GLY A 946 3.69 -36.62 1.21
N ASN A 947 3.45 -37.81 0.66
CA ASN A 947 2.20 -38.14 -0.01
C ASN A 947 1.00 -38.10 0.95
N VAL A 948 1.24 -38.25 2.25
CA VAL A 948 0.23 -38.09 3.32
C VAL A 948 0.21 -36.70 3.96
N SER A 949 1.06 -35.77 3.50
CA SER A 949 1.08 -34.41 4.04
C SER A 949 -0.02 -33.54 3.45
N THR A 950 -0.71 -32.80 4.32
CA THR A 950 -1.62 -31.72 3.92
C THR A 950 -0.90 -30.40 3.62
N PHE A 951 0.39 -30.27 3.92
CA PHE A 951 1.14 -29.02 3.79
C PHE A 951 2.63 -29.24 3.45
N LEU A 952 3.20 -28.39 2.56
CA LEU A 952 4.62 -28.38 2.14
C LEU A 952 5.26 -29.75 1.86
N GLY A 953 4.46 -30.73 1.43
CA GLY A 953 4.86 -32.15 1.44
C GLY A 953 6.03 -32.53 0.54
N HIS A 954 6.60 -31.61 -0.25
CA HIS A 954 7.79 -31.79 -1.09
C HIS A 954 9.07 -31.15 -0.53
N MET A 955 8.98 -30.35 0.53
CA MET A 955 10.13 -29.60 1.07
C MET A 955 11.06 -30.53 1.86
N ARG A 956 11.97 -31.19 1.15
CA ARG A 956 12.97 -32.13 1.71
C ARG A 956 14.38 -31.77 1.31
N HIS A 957 15.20 -31.56 2.34
CA HIS A 957 16.63 -31.31 2.23
C HIS A 957 17.31 -31.50 3.60
N PHE A 958 18.63 -31.43 3.64
CA PHE A 958 19.40 -31.25 4.87
C PHE A 958 20.70 -30.47 4.60
N ALA A 959 21.23 -29.81 5.63
CA ALA A 959 22.52 -29.13 5.55
C ALA A 959 23.66 -30.08 5.92
N ALA A 960 24.49 -30.44 4.94
CA ALA A 960 25.79 -31.06 5.16
C ALA A 960 26.83 -29.99 5.60
N ARG A 961 27.99 -30.44 6.09
CA ARG A 961 29.10 -29.59 6.56
C ARG A 961 30.43 -30.09 6.01
N THR A 962 31.39 -29.17 5.83
CA THR A 962 32.79 -29.49 5.49
C THR A 962 33.40 -30.60 6.36
N GLY A 963 34.00 -31.60 5.71
CA GLY A 963 34.55 -32.80 6.37
C GLY A 963 33.51 -33.78 6.95
N GLY A 964 32.21 -33.49 6.84
CA GLY A 964 31.14 -34.33 7.35
C GLY A 964 30.97 -35.64 6.57
N ARG A 965 30.40 -36.64 7.24
CA ARG A 965 30.08 -37.98 6.71
C ARG A 965 28.60 -38.24 6.93
N TYR A 966 27.87 -38.59 5.88
CA TYR A 966 26.41 -38.74 5.92
C TYR A 966 25.98 -40.04 5.26
N VAL A 967 24.90 -40.65 5.74
CA VAL A 967 24.20 -41.77 5.10
C VAL A 967 22.76 -41.34 4.83
N LEU A 968 22.40 -41.24 3.55
CA LEU A 968 21.05 -40.91 3.09
C LEU A 968 20.31 -42.19 2.72
N ARG A 969 19.19 -42.44 3.41
CA ARG A 969 18.27 -43.56 3.17
C ARG A 969 16.89 -43.06 2.79
N PHE A 970 16.12 -43.95 2.17
CA PHE A 970 14.71 -43.75 1.83
C PHE A 970 13.89 -44.85 2.54
N PRO A 971 13.43 -44.60 3.78
CA PRO A 971 12.64 -45.58 4.53
C PRO A 971 11.39 -46.03 3.75
N GLU A 972 10.99 -47.30 3.89
CA GLU A 972 9.77 -47.84 3.27
C GLU A 972 9.70 -47.68 1.74
N ARG A 973 10.86 -47.55 1.07
CA ARG A 973 11.01 -47.52 -0.38
C ARG A 973 11.98 -48.61 -0.85
N PRO A 974 11.88 -49.07 -2.12
CA PRO A 974 12.90 -49.91 -2.74
C PRO A 974 14.28 -49.23 -2.70
N LEU A 975 15.34 -50.04 -2.73
CA LEU A 975 16.69 -49.50 -2.99
C LEU A 975 16.69 -48.86 -4.39
N PRO A 976 17.09 -47.59 -4.53
CA PRO A 976 17.08 -46.95 -5.83
C PRO A 976 18.16 -47.56 -6.72
N ARG A 977 17.81 -47.74 -7.99
CA ARG A 977 18.75 -48.08 -9.06
C ARG A 977 19.35 -46.81 -9.69
N TYR A 978 18.84 -45.64 -9.28
CA TYR A 978 19.16 -44.33 -9.83
C TYR A 978 18.94 -43.25 -8.78
N PHE A 979 19.86 -42.29 -8.67
CA PHE A 979 19.72 -41.17 -7.75
C PHE A 979 20.29 -39.87 -8.33
N GLU A 980 19.50 -38.80 -8.24
CA GLU A 980 19.95 -37.43 -8.49
C GLU A 980 19.78 -36.55 -7.24
N ALA A 981 20.79 -35.73 -6.94
CA ALA A 981 20.72 -34.63 -5.96
C ALA A 981 21.15 -33.30 -6.59
N SER A 982 20.76 -32.19 -5.96
CA SER A 982 21.47 -30.92 -6.08
C SER A 982 22.30 -30.75 -4.84
N ILE A 983 23.56 -30.39 -5.03
CA ILE A 983 24.46 -29.96 -3.98
C ILE A 983 24.67 -28.45 -4.14
N THR A 984 24.36 -27.67 -3.10
CA THR A 984 24.57 -26.21 -3.10
C THR A 984 25.78 -25.82 -2.25
N ASN A 985 26.35 -24.64 -2.53
CA ASN A 985 27.57 -24.11 -1.89
C ASN A 985 28.87 -24.94 -2.04
N VAL A 986 28.94 -25.90 -2.96
CA VAL A 986 30.13 -26.76 -3.15
C VAL A 986 31.07 -26.26 -4.26
N TYR A 987 31.28 -24.94 -4.33
CA TYR A 987 31.96 -24.31 -5.48
C TYR A 987 33.48 -24.13 -5.31
N ARG A 988 34.01 -24.15 -4.09
CA ARG A 988 35.45 -23.95 -3.82
C ARG A 988 36.19 -25.27 -3.96
N ALA A 989 37.43 -25.25 -4.44
CA ALA A 989 38.24 -26.47 -4.57
C ALA A 989 38.53 -27.17 -3.22
N THR A 990 38.42 -26.44 -2.11
CA THR A 990 38.52 -26.91 -0.73
C THR A 990 37.22 -27.47 -0.16
N ASP A 991 36.08 -27.25 -0.82
CA ASP A 991 34.80 -27.75 -0.33
C ASP A 991 34.72 -29.26 -0.50
N SER A 992 34.50 -30.01 0.59
CA SER A 992 34.36 -31.46 0.53
C SER A 992 33.58 -32.05 1.70
N PHE A 993 32.80 -33.09 1.40
CA PHE A 993 32.12 -33.96 2.37
C PHE A 993 31.91 -35.36 1.76
N ILE A 994 31.54 -36.32 2.59
CA ILE A 994 31.25 -37.70 2.17
C ILE A 994 29.76 -37.98 2.36
N LEU A 995 29.12 -38.53 1.33
CA LEU A 995 27.72 -38.95 1.32
C LEU A 995 27.65 -40.42 0.90
N ALA A 996 27.01 -41.26 1.71
CA ALA A 996 26.47 -42.54 1.27
C ALA A 996 25.01 -42.36 0.86
N VAL A 997 24.58 -43.08 -0.17
CA VAL A 997 23.17 -43.18 -0.54
C VAL A 997 22.79 -44.65 -0.57
N SER A 998 21.62 -45.01 -0.01
CA SER A 998 21.00 -46.33 -0.27
C SER A 998 20.95 -46.56 -1.77
N PHE A 999 21.42 -47.73 -2.25
CA PHE A 999 21.45 -48.04 -3.68
C PHE A 999 21.40 -49.56 -3.89
N ASP A 1000 20.87 -50.01 -5.03
CA ASP A 1000 20.80 -51.43 -5.39
C ASP A 1000 22.21 -52.06 -5.49
N GLY A 1001 22.59 -52.86 -4.48
CA GLY A 1001 23.90 -53.50 -4.37
C GLY A 1001 24.21 -54.56 -5.43
N SER A 1002 23.22 -54.97 -6.24
CA SER A 1002 23.44 -55.85 -7.39
C SER A 1002 24.11 -55.13 -8.57
N LEU A 1003 23.86 -53.83 -8.71
CA LEU A 1003 24.34 -53.01 -9.83
C LEU A 1003 25.77 -52.51 -9.60
N ASN A 1004 26.49 -52.17 -10.67
CA ASN A 1004 27.79 -51.49 -10.59
C ASN A 1004 27.58 -49.98 -10.60
N ALA A 1005 27.64 -49.31 -9.45
CA ALA A 1005 27.38 -47.88 -9.39
C ALA A 1005 28.50 -47.04 -10.02
N THR A 1006 28.13 -46.00 -10.77
CA THR A 1006 29.01 -44.91 -11.16
C THR A 1006 28.26 -43.57 -11.12
N GLY A 1007 28.95 -42.48 -11.41
CA GLY A 1007 28.34 -41.16 -11.33
C GLY A 1007 29.27 -40.02 -11.68
N TYR A 1008 28.74 -38.80 -11.54
CA TYR A 1008 29.48 -37.55 -11.70
C TYR A 1008 28.85 -36.41 -10.89
N LEU A 1009 29.65 -35.36 -10.71
CA LEU A 1009 29.19 -34.02 -10.32
C LEU A 1009 29.20 -33.14 -11.58
N THR A 1010 28.15 -32.35 -11.80
CA THR A 1010 28.04 -31.37 -12.90
C THR A 1010 27.69 -29.98 -12.36
N SER A 1011 28.17 -28.93 -13.01
CA SER A 1011 27.87 -27.52 -12.70
C SER A 1011 26.86 -26.88 -13.66
N SER A 1012 26.29 -27.65 -14.58
CA SER A 1012 25.26 -27.19 -15.53
C SER A 1012 23.89 -26.86 -14.88
N GLY A 1013 23.78 -26.94 -13.54
CA GLY A 1013 22.60 -26.59 -12.76
C GLY A 1013 21.43 -27.59 -12.85
N ASN A 1014 21.34 -28.35 -13.95
CA ASN A 1014 20.28 -29.31 -14.20
C ASN A 1014 20.71 -30.73 -13.77
N ARG A 1015 19.77 -31.52 -13.25
CA ARG A 1015 20.04 -32.91 -12.83
C ARG A 1015 19.80 -33.92 -13.96
N ARG A 1016 18.93 -33.54 -14.90
CA ARG A 1016 18.52 -34.32 -16.07
C ARG A 1016 19.58 -34.40 -17.18
N GLU A 1017 20.86 -34.31 -16.82
CA GLU A 1017 21.93 -34.38 -17.81
C GLU A 1017 22.04 -35.78 -18.42
N PRO A 1018 22.51 -35.91 -19.68
CA PRO A 1018 22.53 -37.18 -20.38
C PRO A 1018 23.32 -38.27 -19.64
N ARG A 1019 22.63 -39.34 -19.24
CA ARG A 1019 23.21 -40.55 -18.61
C ARG A 1019 24.32 -41.20 -19.45
N ASN A 1020 24.31 -40.95 -20.75
CA ASN A 1020 25.23 -41.47 -21.76
C ASN A 1020 26.43 -40.55 -22.05
N TRP A 1021 26.67 -39.48 -21.27
CA TRP A 1021 27.89 -38.67 -21.45
C TRP A 1021 29.15 -39.54 -21.41
N ALA A 1022 30.00 -39.46 -22.43
CA ALA A 1022 31.22 -40.25 -22.51
C ALA A 1022 32.27 -39.81 -21.47
N PRO A 1023 33.30 -40.64 -21.19
CA PRO A 1023 34.50 -40.18 -20.50
C PRO A 1023 35.18 -39.08 -21.33
N GLY A 1024 35.09 -37.83 -20.87
CA GLY A 1024 35.60 -36.66 -21.59
C GLY A 1024 34.53 -35.71 -22.14
N ASP A 1025 33.25 -36.02 -21.99
CA ASP A 1025 32.18 -35.05 -22.32
C ASP A 1025 32.20 -33.88 -21.32
N ARG A 1026 32.32 -32.66 -21.86
CA ARG A 1026 32.20 -31.40 -21.12
C ARG A 1026 33.06 -31.34 -19.83
N PRO A 1027 34.39 -31.56 -19.92
CA PRO A 1027 35.27 -31.64 -18.75
C PRO A 1027 35.43 -30.29 -18.02
N ASP A 1028 35.00 -29.20 -18.66
CA ASP A 1028 34.84 -27.87 -18.10
C ASP A 1028 33.80 -27.82 -16.98
N ILE A 1029 32.72 -28.60 -17.10
CA ILE A 1029 31.53 -28.54 -16.25
C ILE A 1029 31.09 -29.89 -15.67
N VAL A 1030 31.76 -31.00 -16.01
CA VAL A 1030 31.46 -32.36 -15.54
C VAL A 1030 32.72 -33.00 -14.93
N ARG A 1031 32.61 -33.54 -13.72
CA ARG A 1031 33.65 -34.35 -13.07
C ARG A 1031 33.11 -35.70 -12.64
N ARG A 1032 33.46 -36.75 -13.39
CA ARG A 1032 33.14 -38.16 -13.07
C ARG A 1032 33.79 -38.60 -11.76
N PHE A 1033 33.10 -39.46 -11.00
CA PHE A 1033 33.66 -40.04 -9.79
C PHE A 1033 34.68 -41.14 -10.14
N SER A 1034 35.91 -41.00 -9.66
CA SER A 1034 36.94 -42.05 -9.77
C SER A 1034 36.66 -43.17 -8.76
N PRO A 1035 36.78 -44.45 -9.14
CA PRO A 1035 36.65 -45.55 -8.19
C PRO A 1035 37.72 -45.48 -7.10
N ALA A 1036 37.33 -45.68 -5.85
CA ALA A 1036 38.22 -45.98 -4.74
C ALA A 1036 38.07 -47.47 -4.37
N ASN A 1037 39.16 -48.13 -4.00
CA ASN A 1037 39.18 -49.56 -3.67
C ASN A 1037 38.60 -49.86 -2.28
N SER A 1038 38.55 -48.85 -1.40
CA SER A 1038 38.01 -48.97 -0.04
C SER A 1038 37.42 -47.66 0.48
N TYR A 1039 36.64 -47.76 1.56
CA TYR A 1039 36.17 -46.59 2.30
C TYR A 1039 37.32 -45.74 2.87
N ALA A 1040 38.39 -46.39 3.36
CA ALA A 1040 39.57 -45.71 3.90
C ALA A 1040 40.29 -44.88 2.82
N GLU A 1041 40.42 -45.42 1.61
CA GLU A 1041 40.95 -44.69 0.46
C GLU A 1041 40.09 -43.48 0.10
N MET A 1042 38.76 -43.63 0.09
CA MET A 1042 37.85 -42.50 -0.13
C MET A 1042 38.04 -41.40 0.92
N GLN A 1043 38.22 -41.75 2.19
CA GLN A 1043 38.44 -40.79 3.25
C GLN A 1043 39.76 -40.03 3.05
N ALA A 1044 40.86 -40.75 2.82
CA ALA A 1044 42.21 -40.19 2.72
C ALA A 1044 42.49 -39.42 1.42
N SER A 1045 41.98 -39.89 0.28
CA SER A 1045 42.31 -39.36 -1.05
C SER A 1045 41.51 -38.11 -1.40
N SER A 1046 42.13 -37.17 -2.12
CA SER A 1046 41.43 -36.03 -2.74
C SER A 1046 40.73 -36.44 -4.03
N GLY A 1047 39.67 -35.72 -4.38
CA GLY A 1047 38.92 -35.86 -5.64
C GLY A 1047 37.45 -36.17 -5.44
N ASN A 1048 36.73 -36.16 -6.55
CA ASN A 1048 35.39 -36.75 -6.63
C ASN A 1048 35.56 -38.27 -6.74
N LEU A 1049 35.21 -39.01 -5.68
CA LEU A 1049 35.47 -40.45 -5.56
C LEU A 1049 34.17 -41.23 -5.33
N ILE A 1050 34.14 -42.50 -5.74
CA ILE A 1050 33.03 -43.44 -5.50
C ILE A 1050 33.54 -44.80 -4.99
N TRP A 1051 32.87 -45.36 -3.99
CA TRP A 1051 33.11 -46.71 -3.47
C TRP A 1051 31.76 -47.37 -3.15
N GLN A 1052 31.60 -48.63 -3.54
CA GLN A 1052 30.33 -49.33 -3.38
C GLN A 1052 30.42 -50.38 -2.26
N ASP A 1053 29.67 -50.14 -1.19
CA ASP A 1053 29.47 -51.05 -0.08
C ASP A 1053 28.27 -51.96 -0.40
N ARG A 1054 28.56 -53.08 -1.08
CA ARG A 1054 27.55 -54.08 -1.40
C ARG A 1054 26.96 -54.78 -0.18
N ALA A 1055 27.70 -54.86 0.93
CA ALA A 1055 27.23 -55.53 2.14
C ALA A 1055 26.09 -54.75 2.80
N ASN A 1056 26.16 -53.42 2.78
CA ASN A 1056 25.17 -52.54 3.40
C ASN A 1056 24.20 -51.87 2.41
N ASN A 1057 24.27 -52.22 1.11
CA ASN A 1057 23.53 -51.59 0.01
C ASN A 1057 23.71 -50.06 -0.01
N LEU A 1058 24.96 -49.60 0.09
CA LEU A 1058 25.32 -48.18 0.09
C LEU A 1058 26.31 -47.88 -1.04
N VAL A 1059 26.08 -46.78 -1.76
CA VAL A 1059 27.09 -46.16 -2.62
C VAL A 1059 27.62 -44.94 -1.88
N TRP A 1060 28.88 -45.03 -1.45
CA TRP A 1060 29.60 -43.93 -0.87
C TRP A 1060 30.20 -43.09 -1.99
N ILE A 1061 30.15 -41.77 -1.82
CA ILE A 1061 30.81 -40.79 -2.67
C ILE A 1061 31.47 -39.70 -1.83
N LYS A 1062 32.68 -39.31 -2.25
CA LYS A 1062 33.30 -38.07 -1.81
C LYS A 1062 32.94 -36.99 -2.80
N VAL A 1063 32.23 -35.97 -2.34
CA VAL A 1063 31.98 -34.76 -3.12
C VAL A 1063 33.14 -33.81 -2.83
N GLN A 1064 33.77 -33.30 -3.89
CA GLN A 1064 34.74 -32.22 -3.83
C GLN A 1064 34.42 -31.16 -4.89
N GLY A 1065 34.40 -29.91 -4.44
CA GLY A 1065 34.03 -28.73 -5.24
C GLY A 1065 35.11 -28.27 -6.22
N GLY A 1066 35.07 -26.98 -6.57
CA GLY A 1066 36.00 -26.38 -7.54
C GLY A 1066 35.74 -26.84 -8.97
N LEU A 1067 34.48 -27.11 -9.33
CA LEU A 1067 34.04 -27.37 -10.71
C LEU A 1067 33.53 -26.04 -11.30
N THR A 1068 34.01 -25.69 -12.50
CA THR A 1068 33.75 -24.38 -13.14
C THR A 1068 32.25 -24.18 -13.32
N VAL A 1069 31.72 -23.02 -12.94
CA VAL A 1069 30.28 -22.76 -12.94
C VAL A 1069 29.83 -22.21 -14.30
N GLN A 1070 28.71 -22.70 -14.83
CA GLN A 1070 28.09 -22.05 -15.99
C GLN A 1070 27.37 -20.76 -15.59
N GLY A 1071 28.12 -19.65 -15.60
CA GLY A 1071 27.59 -18.30 -15.45
C GLY A 1071 27.55 -17.75 -14.02
N GLY A 1072 27.31 -16.44 -13.95
CA GLY A 1072 27.32 -15.65 -12.70
C GLY A 1072 28.72 -15.22 -12.24
N PRO A 1073 28.86 -14.06 -11.58
CA PRO A 1073 30.15 -13.56 -11.10
C PRO A 1073 30.74 -14.44 -9.99
N THR A 1074 32.03 -14.74 -10.07
CA THR A 1074 32.80 -15.46 -9.03
C THR A 1074 32.92 -14.61 -7.76
N ASN A 1075 32.79 -15.22 -6.59
CA ASN A 1075 32.82 -14.58 -5.26
C ASN A 1075 31.64 -13.62 -5.00
N SER A 1076 30.43 -13.99 -5.43
CA SER A 1076 29.21 -13.21 -5.27
C SER A 1076 28.23 -13.82 -4.26
N ASP A 1077 27.19 -13.06 -3.89
CA ASP A 1077 26.05 -13.55 -3.13
C ASP A 1077 25.23 -14.62 -3.87
N GLN A 1078 25.54 -14.92 -5.14
CA GLN A 1078 24.97 -16.08 -5.84
C GLN A 1078 25.73 -17.37 -5.52
N ASP A 1079 26.99 -17.30 -5.06
CA ASP A 1079 27.90 -18.45 -4.99
C ASP A 1079 27.39 -19.60 -4.12
N LEU A 1080 26.92 -19.34 -2.89
CA LEU A 1080 26.30 -20.40 -2.06
C LEU A 1080 24.92 -20.90 -2.55
N TYR A 1081 24.32 -20.27 -3.58
CA TYR A 1081 23.09 -20.74 -4.26
C TYR A 1081 23.43 -21.43 -5.59
N ARG A 1082 24.72 -21.60 -5.92
CA ARG A 1082 25.14 -22.38 -7.08
C ARG A 1082 24.79 -23.84 -6.88
N THR A 1083 24.05 -24.35 -7.84
CA THR A 1083 23.51 -25.70 -7.86
C THR A 1083 24.40 -26.61 -8.68
N TYR A 1084 24.92 -27.66 -8.06
CA TYR A 1084 25.64 -28.73 -8.74
C TYR A 1084 24.77 -29.96 -8.82
N GLY A 1085 24.57 -30.50 -10.02
CA GLY A 1085 23.90 -31.79 -10.22
C GLY A 1085 24.82 -32.92 -9.77
N LEU A 1086 24.31 -33.84 -8.96
CA LEU A 1086 25.01 -35.04 -8.51
C LEU A 1086 24.22 -36.24 -8.99
N LEU A 1087 24.88 -37.14 -9.72
CA LEU A 1087 24.22 -38.28 -10.38
C LEU A 1087 24.85 -39.61 -9.99
N LEU A 1088 24.03 -40.60 -9.65
CA LEU A 1088 24.41 -42.00 -9.46
C LEU A 1088 23.54 -42.91 -10.33
N TYR A 1089 24.17 -43.80 -11.09
CA TYR A 1089 23.51 -44.68 -12.05
C TYR A 1089 24.36 -45.95 -12.32
N PRO A 1090 23.77 -47.05 -12.84
CA PRO A 1090 24.52 -48.26 -13.18
C PRO A 1090 25.45 -48.04 -14.39
N ARG A 1091 26.64 -48.63 -14.34
CA ARG A 1091 27.54 -48.79 -15.50
C ARG A 1091 26.98 -49.74 -16.54
#